data_AF-D6ZYK0-F1
#
_entry.id   AF-D6ZYK0-F1
#
_cell.length_a   1.000
_cell.length_b   1.000
_cell.length_c   1.000
_cell.angle_alpha   90.00
_cell.angle_beta   90.00
_cell.angle_gamma   90.00
#
_symmetry.space_group_name_H-M   'P 1'
#
loop_
_entity.id
_entity.type
_entity.pdbx_description
1 polymer ?
#
loop_
_entity_poly.entity_id
_entity_poly.type
_entity_poly.pdbx_seq_one_letter_code
_entity_poly.pdbx_strand_id
1 'polypeptide(L)'
;MRPAVRVAAAAVAAVTCIHAFVWLALREEVTAPAVPDRFQSMSFAPYGRDTNPDKGEATTEAQIRSDIEAVAPYTRAVRTYASTGNLDLVTKIAAEKGLKTTIGAWLDEDEDRNAREITNAIDVARKNSNVMGIVVGNESILRAERTPQQLIDTIRKVKSQTNVPVTTGETWDVWLDHPELVSAVDYIAAHILPYWEGVPADQVVDRTIGIYDRLRAAYPGKRIVIAEFGWPSAGYNRDAAVPGELEQAKVIRTFAARADALGIEYNLIEAFDAPWKSFEGSVGQYWGMLDADRELKFSLSGPLTPATYTATAAIALLLGIAFSLPVFRFARLTMTQAVVMIGAANLVGAWIATVTDHWLTHYVVGGNKVTFIVSLVLLVPLVVVMLYRIEELATIAFGRSPRRLLRAGNAAQPTRTPKVSIHIPAYKEPPEMLKQTLDSVARLNWPNFECLVIINNTPDPAFWEPIEEHCRELGERFKFINLPKVAGFKAGALREAMLQTAPDAEIIGVIDADYVVDPNWLMDLVPTFEDPTVGIVQAPQDHRDANRSLLHEAMNTEYAGFFDIGMVQRNEHDAIVVHGTMCLMRRAAMVEAGDWSSETICEDTDLGLSIVERGWKSHYTNTRYGWGLLPDDFASFKKQRHRWAYGGMQIIKKHWRRMLPNGGTRLTPAQRREFSIGWVSWLGSESIGALVAVLSLLWVPFVLAFGIAVPQHILTMPILFCFGIYLLHFIALYRLRVATTPVRMLGAAFAAMAVQFTVAKAVYDSFRYKDLAFARTAKGSWLADAARAFPALPEAIIGSGLMLSAIALRMTNWHAVVEIDLFAFALAIQSLPFLAAAGIGWLEGSPLNAFPTWASLRARALALLPGRAAQAEAIPEKVRS
;
A
#
# COMPACT_ATOMS: atom_id res chain seq x y z
N MET A 1 38.12 -6.09 11.90
CA MET A 1 36.68 -5.78 11.69
C MET A 1 36.50 -4.27 11.72
N ARG A 2 35.96 -3.64 10.66
CA ARG A 2 35.78 -2.18 10.58
C ARG A 2 34.83 -1.68 11.69
N PRO A 3 34.98 -0.46 12.25
CA PRO A 3 34.11 0.05 13.32
C PRO A 3 32.61 -0.01 12.98
N ALA A 4 32.23 0.32 11.75
CA ALA A 4 30.83 0.24 11.30
C ALA A 4 30.26 -1.18 11.33
N VAL A 5 31.08 -2.20 11.04
CA VAL A 5 30.66 -3.62 11.09
C VAL A 5 30.42 -4.05 12.54
N ARG A 6 31.21 -3.55 13.51
CA ARG A 6 30.98 -3.80 14.94
C ARG A 6 29.67 -3.18 15.42
N VAL A 7 29.41 -1.93 15.02
CA VAL A 7 28.14 -1.24 15.33
C VAL A 7 26.96 -2.00 14.74
N ALA A 8 27.02 -2.37 13.46
CA ALA A 8 25.99 -3.16 12.80
C ALA A 8 25.75 -4.50 13.51
N ALA A 9 26.80 -5.27 13.81
CA ALA A 9 26.67 -6.55 14.49
C ALA A 9 26.06 -6.42 15.89
N ALA A 10 26.50 -5.43 16.68
CA ALA A 10 25.94 -5.17 18.01
C ALA A 10 24.47 -4.76 17.95
N ALA A 11 24.10 -3.91 16.99
CA ALA A 11 22.71 -3.50 16.78
C ALA A 11 21.82 -4.66 16.30
N VAL A 12 22.32 -5.53 15.40
CA VAL A 12 21.59 -6.74 14.98
C VAL A 12 21.33 -7.62 16.18
N ALA A 13 22.35 -7.93 16.99
CA ALA A 13 22.18 -8.74 18.18
C ALA A 13 21.15 -8.14 19.16
N ALA A 14 21.29 -6.85 19.49
CA ALA A 14 20.40 -6.19 20.44
C ALA A 14 18.94 -6.14 19.95
N VAL A 15 18.71 -5.72 18.70
CA VAL A 15 17.36 -5.62 18.13
C VAL A 15 16.73 -7.00 17.95
N THR A 16 17.49 -8.01 17.50
CA THR A 16 16.97 -9.38 17.40
C THR A 16 16.64 -9.96 18.77
N CYS A 17 17.42 -9.67 19.82
CA CYS A 17 17.06 -10.04 21.19
C CYS A 17 15.77 -9.36 21.67
N ILE A 18 15.58 -8.07 21.38
CA ILE A 18 14.32 -7.37 21.68
C ILE A 18 13.16 -7.99 20.90
N HIS A 19 13.34 -8.27 19.61
CA HIS A 19 12.34 -8.91 18.77
C HIS A 19 11.95 -10.29 19.33
N ALA A 20 12.93 -11.12 19.73
CA ALA A 20 12.68 -12.41 20.36
C ALA A 20 11.95 -12.25 21.70
N PHE A 21 12.34 -11.26 22.52
CA PHE A 21 11.66 -10.96 23.77
C PHE A 21 10.20 -10.54 23.53
N VAL A 22 9.91 -9.74 22.51
CA VAL A 22 8.54 -9.35 22.14
C VAL A 22 7.71 -10.59 21.79
N TRP A 23 8.23 -11.53 21.00
CA TRP A 23 7.55 -12.81 20.75
C TRP A 23 7.35 -13.64 22.04
N LEU A 24 8.30 -13.63 22.97
CA LEU A 24 8.10 -14.33 24.24
C LEU A 24 7.04 -13.65 25.12
N ALA A 25 7.01 -12.31 25.12
CA ALA A 25 6.08 -11.52 25.94
C ALA A 25 4.65 -11.49 25.37
N LEU A 26 4.49 -11.60 24.05
CA LEU A 26 3.20 -11.64 23.36
C LEU A 26 2.67 -13.07 23.17
N ARG A 27 3.34 -14.08 23.72
CA ARG A 27 2.84 -15.46 23.65
C ARG A 27 1.60 -15.58 24.50
N GLU A 28 0.45 -15.69 23.84
CA GLU A 28 -0.81 -15.89 24.52
C GLU A 28 -0.94 -17.34 25.00
N GLU A 29 -1.34 -17.49 26.27
CA GLU A 29 -1.63 -18.78 26.90
C GLU A 29 -3.00 -18.67 27.58
N VAL A 30 -3.99 -19.39 27.04
CA VAL A 30 -5.36 -19.35 27.54
C VAL A 30 -5.64 -20.62 28.33
N THR A 31 -6.24 -20.45 29.51
CA THR A 31 -6.72 -21.59 30.31
C THR A 31 -8.20 -21.80 30.08
N ALA A 32 -8.58 -23.07 29.89
CA ALA A 32 -9.97 -23.49 29.75
C ALA A 32 -10.17 -24.83 30.49
N PRO A 33 -11.41 -25.18 30.89
CA PRO A 33 -11.69 -26.50 31.46
C PRO A 33 -11.23 -27.62 30.53
N ALA A 34 -10.77 -28.76 31.07
CA ALA A 34 -10.53 -29.93 30.23
C ALA A 34 -11.87 -30.45 29.68
N VAL A 35 -11.89 -30.86 28.42
CA VAL A 35 -13.04 -31.63 27.90
C VAL A 35 -13.03 -32.98 28.63
N PRO A 36 -14.19 -33.49 29.06
CA PRO A 36 -14.30 -34.87 29.50
C PRO A 36 -13.88 -35.85 28.39
N ASP A 37 -13.74 -37.13 28.73
CA ASP A 37 -13.23 -38.21 27.85
C ASP A 37 -13.61 -38.05 26.36
N ARG A 38 -14.89 -37.81 26.05
CA ARG A 38 -15.40 -37.55 24.69
C ARG A 38 -16.58 -36.58 24.71
N PHE A 39 -16.70 -35.75 23.67
CA PHE A 39 -17.88 -34.92 23.42
C PHE A 39 -19.14 -35.77 23.20
N GLN A 40 -20.32 -35.22 23.51
CA GLN A 40 -21.57 -35.96 23.38
C GLN A 40 -21.93 -36.29 21.92
N SER A 41 -21.91 -35.29 21.03
CA SER A 41 -22.20 -35.44 19.61
C SER A 41 -21.53 -34.35 18.76
N MET A 42 -21.25 -34.64 17.49
CA MET A 42 -20.77 -33.68 16.49
C MET A 42 -21.57 -33.80 15.18
N SER A 43 -21.90 -32.67 14.56
CA SER A 43 -22.38 -32.65 13.18
C SER A 43 -21.29 -33.17 12.24
N PHE A 44 -21.66 -34.04 11.32
CA PHE A 44 -20.74 -34.81 10.51
C PHE A 44 -21.12 -34.70 9.02
N ALA A 45 -20.23 -34.06 8.27
CA ALA A 45 -20.29 -33.92 6.82
C ALA A 45 -18.98 -34.44 6.23
N PRO A 46 -18.94 -35.65 5.63
CA PRO A 46 -17.71 -36.29 5.18
C PRO A 46 -17.28 -35.75 3.81
N TYR A 47 -17.00 -34.45 3.73
CA TYR A 47 -16.49 -33.81 2.52
C TYR A 47 -15.01 -33.45 2.72
N GLY A 48 -14.17 -33.83 1.76
CA GLY A 48 -12.75 -33.52 1.79
C GLY A 48 -12.47 -32.03 1.52
N ARG A 49 -11.24 -31.60 1.73
CA ARG A 49 -10.77 -30.22 1.51
C ARG A 49 -11.16 -29.63 0.14
N ASP A 50 -11.07 -30.44 -0.90
CA ASP A 50 -11.30 -30.03 -2.29
C ASP A 50 -12.67 -30.45 -2.85
N THR A 51 -13.50 -31.10 -2.03
CA THR A 51 -14.83 -31.61 -2.43
C THR A 51 -15.90 -30.55 -2.22
N ASN A 52 -16.81 -30.39 -3.19
CA ASN A 52 -17.99 -29.55 -3.03
C ASN A 52 -19.27 -30.38 -3.28
N PRO A 53 -20.12 -30.59 -2.25
CA PRO A 53 -21.35 -31.37 -2.38
C PRO A 53 -22.35 -30.79 -3.39
N ASP A 54 -22.37 -29.47 -3.58
CA ASP A 54 -23.30 -28.81 -4.52
C ASP A 54 -23.01 -29.15 -5.99
N LYS A 55 -21.83 -29.71 -6.27
CA LYS A 55 -21.44 -30.19 -7.61
C LYS A 55 -21.87 -31.63 -7.90
N GLY A 56 -22.56 -32.28 -6.96
CA GLY A 56 -23.02 -33.66 -7.09
C GLY A 56 -21.91 -34.71 -6.91
N GLU A 57 -20.80 -34.33 -6.27
CA GLU A 57 -19.72 -35.25 -5.94
C GLU A 57 -20.13 -36.09 -4.72
N ALA A 58 -20.50 -37.36 -4.95
CA ALA A 58 -20.87 -38.27 -3.87
C ALA A 58 -19.65 -38.72 -3.05
N THR A 59 -19.76 -38.70 -1.73
CA THR A 59 -18.70 -39.19 -0.84
C THR A 59 -18.55 -40.71 -0.98
N THR A 60 -17.31 -41.20 -1.05
CA THR A 60 -17.03 -42.65 -1.13
C THR A 60 -17.08 -43.32 0.25
N GLU A 61 -17.40 -44.62 0.30
CA GLU A 61 -17.37 -45.38 1.56
C GLU A 61 -16.01 -45.32 2.26
N ALA A 62 -14.92 -45.38 1.48
CA ALA A 62 -13.55 -45.28 2.00
C ALA A 62 -13.30 -43.93 2.70
N GLN A 63 -13.78 -42.83 2.12
CA GLN A 63 -13.69 -41.51 2.74
C GLN A 63 -14.50 -41.44 4.03
N ILE A 64 -15.77 -41.90 4.01
CA ILE A 64 -16.62 -41.91 5.20
C ILE A 64 -15.98 -42.72 6.33
N ARG A 65 -15.37 -43.86 6.01
CA ARG A 65 -14.66 -44.70 6.96
C ARG A 65 -13.45 -44.01 7.57
N SER A 66 -12.62 -43.39 6.75
CA SER A 66 -11.48 -42.60 7.21
C SER A 66 -11.92 -41.43 8.11
N ASP A 67 -12.99 -40.75 7.73
CA ASP A 67 -13.51 -39.59 8.47
C ASP A 67 -14.13 -40.00 9.82
N ILE A 68 -14.85 -41.12 9.87
CA ILE A 68 -15.36 -41.68 11.13
C ILE A 68 -14.20 -42.14 12.01
N GLU A 69 -13.13 -42.70 11.45
CA GLU A 69 -11.93 -43.07 12.21
C GLU A 69 -11.24 -41.87 12.85
N ALA A 70 -11.19 -40.73 12.15
CA ALA A 70 -10.64 -39.49 12.69
C ALA A 70 -11.47 -38.91 13.85
N VAL A 71 -12.80 -39.03 13.79
CA VAL A 71 -13.72 -38.40 14.77
C VAL A 71 -14.07 -39.30 15.96
N ALA A 72 -14.04 -40.63 15.78
CA ALA A 72 -14.42 -41.60 16.82
C ALA A 72 -13.70 -41.44 18.17
N PRO A 73 -12.40 -41.06 18.24
CA PRO A 73 -11.72 -40.83 19.50
C PRO A 73 -12.28 -39.65 20.31
N TYR A 74 -12.97 -38.70 19.66
CA TYR A 74 -13.33 -37.42 20.26
C TYR A 74 -14.82 -37.29 20.59
N THR A 75 -15.70 -38.10 19.99
CA THR A 75 -17.15 -38.01 20.20
C THR A 75 -17.79 -39.36 20.54
N ARG A 76 -18.96 -39.33 21.17
CA ARG A 76 -19.80 -40.52 21.44
C ARG A 76 -20.86 -40.75 20.36
N ALA A 77 -21.21 -39.70 19.62
CA ALA A 77 -22.21 -39.75 18.55
C ALA A 77 -21.87 -38.78 17.41
N VAL A 78 -22.46 -39.04 16.25
CA VAL A 78 -22.40 -38.14 15.09
C VAL A 78 -23.81 -37.81 14.58
N ARG A 79 -24.01 -36.61 14.06
CA ARG A 79 -25.27 -36.16 13.45
C ARG A 79 -25.05 -35.85 11.97
N THR A 80 -25.83 -36.45 11.06
CA THR A 80 -25.82 -36.06 9.64
C THR A 80 -26.87 -34.98 9.36
N TYR A 81 -26.65 -34.13 8.36
CA TYR A 81 -27.63 -33.12 7.90
C TYR A 81 -28.66 -33.69 6.93
N ALA A 82 -28.22 -34.63 6.09
CA ALA A 82 -29.04 -35.35 5.13
C ALA A 82 -28.85 -36.86 5.31
N SER A 83 -29.72 -37.63 4.66
CA SER A 83 -29.70 -39.08 4.68
C SER A 83 -29.28 -39.68 3.34
N THR A 84 -29.49 -38.97 2.23
CA THR A 84 -29.11 -39.44 0.90
C THR A 84 -27.67 -39.03 0.53
N GLY A 85 -27.19 -39.40 -0.66
CA GLY A 85 -25.82 -39.07 -1.11
C GLY A 85 -24.72 -39.88 -0.42
N ASN A 86 -24.98 -41.17 -0.14
CA ASN A 86 -24.13 -42.10 0.62
C ASN A 86 -24.00 -41.80 2.13
N LEU A 87 -24.72 -40.80 2.65
CA LEU A 87 -24.73 -40.49 4.09
C LEU A 87 -25.44 -41.57 4.93
N ASP A 88 -26.26 -42.42 4.30
CA ASP A 88 -26.83 -43.63 4.91
C ASP A 88 -25.74 -44.60 5.40
N LEU A 89 -24.58 -44.64 4.73
CA LEU A 89 -23.43 -45.46 5.13
C LEU A 89 -22.78 -44.99 6.44
N VAL A 90 -22.91 -43.69 6.78
CA VAL A 90 -22.33 -43.11 8.00
C VAL A 90 -22.84 -43.85 9.23
N THR A 91 -24.14 -44.14 9.29
CA THR A 91 -24.76 -44.82 10.44
C THR A 91 -24.17 -46.21 10.68
N LYS A 92 -24.01 -46.98 9.59
CA LYS A 92 -23.44 -48.33 9.65
C LYS A 92 -21.98 -48.30 10.08
N ILE A 93 -21.18 -47.43 9.47
CA ILE A 93 -19.74 -47.33 9.75
C ILE A 93 -19.50 -46.77 11.17
N ALA A 94 -20.32 -45.82 11.62
CA ALA A 94 -20.30 -45.31 12.98
C ALA A 94 -20.56 -46.44 14.01
N ALA A 95 -21.50 -47.35 13.72
CA ALA A 95 -21.79 -48.49 14.59
C ALA A 95 -20.57 -49.41 14.77
N GLU A 96 -19.78 -49.63 13.71
CA GLU A 96 -18.55 -50.45 13.75
C GLU A 96 -17.49 -49.87 14.71
N LYS A 97 -17.52 -48.56 14.94
CA LYS A 97 -16.64 -47.85 15.91
C LYS A 97 -17.33 -47.58 17.25
N GLY A 98 -18.52 -48.14 17.48
CA GLY A 98 -19.29 -47.96 18.71
C GLY A 98 -19.89 -46.57 18.90
N LEU A 99 -20.03 -45.79 17.81
CA LEU A 99 -20.67 -44.48 17.83
C LEU A 99 -22.18 -44.60 17.60
N LYS A 100 -22.92 -43.73 18.27
CA LYS A 100 -24.35 -43.53 18.00
C LYS A 100 -24.55 -42.52 16.88
N THR A 101 -25.73 -42.52 16.26
CA THR A 101 -26.01 -41.62 15.13
C THR A 101 -27.38 -40.95 15.24
N THR A 102 -27.43 -39.66 14.94
CA THR A 102 -28.68 -38.93 14.69
C THR A 102 -28.77 -38.64 13.20
N ILE A 103 -29.87 -39.01 12.56
CA ILE A 103 -29.99 -38.92 11.09
C ILE A 103 -30.77 -37.66 10.74
N GLY A 104 -30.18 -36.79 9.91
CA GLY A 104 -30.89 -35.66 9.32
C GLY A 104 -31.62 -36.06 8.04
N ALA A 105 -32.82 -35.54 7.84
CA ALA A 105 -33.51 -35.53 6.55
C ALA A 105 -33.58 -34.07 6.08
N TRP A 106 -32.77 -33.71 5.09
CA TRP A 106 -32.74 -32.35 4.56
C TRP A 106 -34.04 -32.05 3.84
N LEU A 107 -34.67 -30.92 4.18
CA LEU A 107 -35.88 -30.46 3.51
C LEU A 107 -35.57 -29.21 2.71
N ASP A 108 -36.02 -29.18 1.46
CA ASP A 108 -35.99 -28.02 0.55
C ASP A 108 -37.34 -27.84 -0.20
N GLU A 109 -37.37 -27.07 -1.28
CA GLU A 109 -38.57 -26.83 -2.10
C GLU A 109 -38.96 -28.04 -3.00
N ASP A 110 -38.06 -29.01 -3.23
CA ASP A 110 -38.26 -30.16 -4.12
C ASP A 110 -38.91 -31.33 -3.38
N GLU A 111 -40.24 -31.43 -3.46
CA GLU A 111 -41.02 -32.48 -2.78
C GLU A 111 -40.57 -33.92 -3.08
N ASP A 112 -40.08 -34.20 -4.29
CA ASP A 112 -39.60 -35.53 -4.65
C ASP A 112 -38.29 -35.86 -3.95
N ARG A 113 -37.39 -34.87 -3.83
CA ARG A 113 -36.16 -35.01 -3.04
C ARG A 113 -36.45 -35.18 -1.57
N ASN A 114 -37.37 -34.39 -1.03
CA ASN A 114 -37.80 -34.48 0.36
C ASN A 114 -38.40 -35.86 0.69
N ALA A 115 -39.21 -36.41 -0.22
CA ALA A 115 -39.75 -37.75 -0.06
C ALA A 115 -38.64 -38.84 -0.04
N ARG A 116 -37.60 -38.69 -0.87
CA ARG A 116 -36.43 -39.59 -0.86
C ARG A 116 -35.65 -39.49 0.45
N GLU A 117 -35.36 -38.27 0.91
CA GLU A 117 -34.69 -38.01 2.18
C GLU A 117 -35.44 -38.64 3.36
N ILE A 118 -36.75 -38.40 3.46
CA ILE A 118 -37.57 -38.94 4.54
C ILE A 118 -37.61 -40.47 4.51
N THR A 119 -37.86 -41.05 3.33
CA THR A 119 -37.96 -42.51 3.17
C THR A 119 -36.65 -43.19 3.56
N ASN A 120 -35.55 -42.64 3.11
CA ASN A 120 -34.22 -43.17 3.40
C ASN A 120 -33.85 -43.01 4.88
N ALA A 121 -34.12 -41.86 5.50
CA ALA A 121 -33.90 -41.67 6.95
C ALA A 121 -34.67 -42.69 7.80
N ILE A 122 -35.93 -42.99 7.45
CA ILE A 122 -36.75 -44.01 8.13
C ILE A 122 -36.14 -45.41 7.94
N ASP A 123 -35.72 -45.75 6.72
CA ASP A 123 -35.15 -47.06 6.41
C ASP A 123 -33.83 -47.30 7.15
N VAL A 124 -32.94 -46.31 7.18
CA VAL A 124 -31.68 -46.37 7.94
C VAL A 124 -31.95 -46.52 9.44
N ALA A 125 -32.93 -45.78 9.99
CA ALA A 125 -33.32 -45.88 11.39
C ALA A 125 -33.89 -47.26 11.77
N ARG A 126 -34.61 -47.93 10.86
CA ARG A 126 -35.12 -49.29 11.08
C ARG A 126 -34.02 -50.34 11.04
N LYS A 127 -33.01 -50.15 10.18
CA LYS A 127 -31.93 -51.12 9.94
C LYS A 127 -30.81 -51.06 10.97
N ASN A 128 -30.68 -49.97 11.72
CA ASN A 128 -29.53 -49.73 12.59
C ASN A 128 -29.97 -49.39 14.03
N SER A 129 -29.52 -50.17 15.00
CA SER A 129 -29.90 -50.00 16.41
C SER A 129 -29.14 -48.89 17.15
N ASN A 130 -28.08 -48.34 16.56
CA ASN A 130 -27.30 -47.22 17.12
C ASN A 130 -27.91 -45.85 16.81
N VAL A 131 -29.08 -45.79 16.18
CA VAL A 131 -29.77 -44.53 15.82
C VAL A 131 -30.50 -43.96 17.03
N MET A 132 -30.19 -42.72 17.39
CA MET A 132 -30.73 -42.00 18.55
C MET A 132 -31.99 -41.17 18.24
N GLY A 133 -32.15 -40.78 16.98
CA GLY A 133 -33.30 -39.99 16.52
C GLY A 133 -33.18 -39.55 15.07
N ILE A 134 -34.28 -39.01 14.54
CA ILE A 134 -34.38 -38.43 13.20
C ILE A 134 -34.68 -36.94 13.32
N VAL A 135 -33.91 -36.10 12.63
CA VAL A 135 -34.10 -34.65 12.54
C VAL A 135 -34.66 -34.34 11.16
N VAL A 136 -35.93 -33.96 11.11
CA VAL A 136 -36.69 -33.71 9.88
C VAL A 136 -36.65 -32.21 9.58
N GLY A 137 -35.78 -31.80 8.66
CA GLY A 137 -35.50 -30.40 8.38
C GLY A 137 -34.37 -29.81 9.24
N ASN A 138 -33.71 -28.80 8.68
CA ASN A 138 -32.64 -28.03 9.31
C ASN A 138 -32.83 -26.56 8.93
N GLU A 139 -33.23 -25.75 9.90
CA GLU A 139 -33.56 -24.33 9.72
C GLU A 139 -34.54 -24.12 8.56
N SER A 140 -35.49 -25.02 8.39
CA SER A 140 -36.38 -25.06 7.23
C SER A 140 -37.39 -23.91 7.27
N ILE A 141 -37.74 -23.43 8.47
CA ILE A 141 -38.55 -22.22 8.66
C ILE A 141 -37.71 -20.97 8.42
N LEU A 142 -36.50 -20.90 8.99
CA LEU A 142 -35.60 -19.75 8.83
C LEU A 142 -35.20 -19.55 7.35
N ARG A 143 -34.93 -20.64 6.62
CA ARG A 143 -34.62 -20.61 5.18
C ARG A 143 -35.85 -20.35 4.31
N ALA A 144 -37.03 -20.20 4.90
CA ALA A 144 -38.32 -19.97 4.24
C ALA A 144 -38.73 -21.05 3.22
N GLU A 145 -38.14 -22.25 3.31
CA GLU A 145 -38.44 -23.37 2.42
C GLU A 145 -39.71 -24.11 2.86
N ARG A 146 -40.07 -24.03 4.15
CA ARG A 146 -41.23 -24.70 4.74
C ARG A 146 -41.99 -23.80 5.70
N THR A 147 -43.31 -23.86 5.65
CA THR A 147 -44.17 -23.27 6.69
C THR A 147 -44.20 -24.14 7.95
N PRO A 148 -44.47 -23.57 9.14
CA PRO A 148 -44.61 -24.36 10.37
C PRO A 148 -45.60 -25.52 10.24
N GLN A 149 -46.74 -25.30 9.58
CA GLN A 149 -47.77 -26.33 9.41
C GLN A 149 -47.29 -27.49 8.50
N GLN A 150 -46.64 -27.18 7.36
CA GLN A 150 -46.09 -28.21 6.48
C GLN A 150 -45.03 -29.06 7.19
N LEU A 151 -44.17 -28.40 7.99
CA LEU A 151 -43.15 -29.09 8.77
C LEU A 151 -43.77 -30.01 9.83
N ILE A 152 -44.80 -29.55 10.54
CA ILE A 152 -45.57 -30.36 11.51
C ILE A 152 -46.16 -31.61 10.85
N ASP A 153 -46.78 -31.45 9.69
CA ASP A 153 -47.42 -32.56 8.99
C ASP A 153 -46.39 -33.60 8.52
N THR A 154 -45.24 -33.15 8.03
CA THR A 154 -44.11 -34.02 7.70
C THR A 154 -43.57 -34.74 8.93
N ILE A 155 -43.34 -34.03 10.05
CA ILE A 155 -42.86 -34.64 11.31
C ILE A 155 -43.83 -35.73 11.79
N ARG A 156 -45.13 -35.44 11.82
CA ARG A 156 -46.17 -36.41 12.22
C ARG A 156 -46.18 -37.65 11.31
N LYS A 157 -45.99 -37.46 10.00
CA LYS A 157 -45.87 -38.55 9.02
C LYS A 157 -44.64 -39.42 9.26
N VAL A 158 -43.50 -38.83 9.65
CA VAL A 158 -42.29 -39.60 9.99
C VAL A 158 -42.48 -40.36 11.29
N LYS A 159 -43.03 -39.70 12.33
CA LYS A 159 -43.31 -40.31 13.64
C LYS A 159 -44.22 -41.52 13.57
N SER A 160 -45.23 -41.52 12.69
CA SER A 160 -46.11 -42.69 12.54
C SER A 160 -45.43 -43.91 11.90
N GLN A 161 -44.21 -43.75 11.38
CA GLN A 161 -43.49 -44.79 10.63
C GLN A 161 -42.19 -45.25 11.30
N THR A 162 -41.83 -44.69 12.46
CA THR A 162 -40.59 -45.01 13.15
C THR A 162 -40.78 -45.05 14.66
N ASN A 163 -39.94 -45.85 15.34
CA ASN A 163 -39.93 -45.96 16.80
C ASN A 163 -38.80 -45.14 17.45
N VAL A 164 -37.94 -44.50 16.65
CA VAL A 164 -36.91 -43.59 17.18
C VAL A 164 -37.48 -42.18 17.35
N PRO A 165 -37.03 -41.40 18.34
CA PRO A 165 -37.49 -40.03 18.54
C PRO A 165 -37.29 -39.14 17.32
N VAL A 166 -38.30 -38.36 16.96
CA VAL A 166 -38.29 -37.45 15.80
C VAL A 166 -38.37 -36.00 16.26
N THR A 167 -37.56 -35.15 15.66
CA THR A 167 -37.56 -33.70 15.88
C THR A 167 -37.33 -32.95 14.56
N THR A 168 -37.16 -31.63 14.63
CA THR A 168 -36.63 -30.76 13.58
C THR A 168 -35.56 -29.86 14.19
N GLY A 169 -34.55 -29.44 13.43
CA GLY A 169 -33.52 -28.52 13.91
C GLY A 169 -33.90 -27.10 13.54
N GLU A 170 -34.18 -26.24 14.52
CA GLU A 170 -34.58 -24.83 14.29
C GLU A 170 -33.90 -23.92 15.32
N THR A 171 -33.78 -22.63 14.99
CA THR A 171 -33.21 -21.63 15.90
C THR A 171 -34.05 -21.47 17.16
N TRP A 172 -33.41 -21.08 18.27
CA TRP A 172 -34.07 -21.03 19.58
C TRP A 172 -35.29 -20.09 19.64
N ASP A 173 -35.31 -19.04 18.83
CA ASP A 173 -36.41 -18.08 18.71
C ASP A 173 -37.62 -18.68 17.98
N VAL A 174 -37.42 -19.47 16.92
CA VAL A 174 -38.50 -20.19 16.22
C VAL A 174 -39.28 -21.09 17.18
N TRP A 175 -38.58 -21.74 18.11
CA TRP A 175 -39.23 -22.56 19.14
C TRP A 175 -40.11 -21.75 20.09
N LEU A 176 -39.83 -20.47 20.33
CA LEU A 176 -40.64 -19.59 21.18
C LEU A 176 -41.79 -18.96 20.38
N ASP A 177 -41.55 -18.62 19.12
CA ASP A 177 -42.51 -17.94 18.25
C ASP A 177 -43.58 -18.90 17.70
N HIS A 178 -43.24 -20.17 17.54
CA HIS A 178 -44.12 -21.22 17.01
C HIS A 178 -44.31 -22.38 18.01
N PRO A 179 -44.99 -22.16 19.15
CA PRO A 179 -45.19 -23.18 20.18
C PRO A 179 -45.94 -24.43 19.70
N GLU A 180 -46.71 -24.33 18.61
CA GLU A 180 -47.37 -25.47 17.97
C GLU A 180 -46.39 -26.55 17.50
N LEU A 181 -45.17 -26.18 17.09
CA LEU A 181 -44.11 -27.12 16.68
C LEU A 181 -43.68 -28.03 17.82
N VAL A 182 -43.63 -27.49 19.04
CA VAL A 182 -43.19 -28.22 20.25
C VAL A 182 -44.08 -29.44 20.50
N SER A 183 -45.37 -29.34 20.18
CA SER A 183 -46.32 -30.44 20.32
C SER A 183 -46.11 -31.56 19.30
N ALA A 184 -45.54 -31.26 18.13
CA ALA A 184 -45.36 -32.21 17.04
C ALA A 184 -44.10 -33.07 17.22
N VAL A 185 -43.01 -32.50 17.73
CA VAL A 185 -41.73 -33.18 17.95
C VAL A 185 -41.70 -34.00 19.24
N ASP A 186 -40.78 -34.96 19.37
CA ASP A 186 -40.55 -35.70 20.62
C ASP A 186 -39.69 -34.90 21.61
N TYR A 187 -38.73 -34.14 21.11
CA TYR A 187 -37.86 -33.26 21.86
C TYR A 187 -37.54 -32.00 21.04
N ILE A 188 -37.16 -30.92 21.71
CA ILE A 188 -36.72 -29.67 21.06
C ILE A 188 -35.25 -29.82 20.67
N ALA A 189 -34.91 -29.55 19.42
CA ALA A 189 -33.55 -29.46 18.92
C ALA A 189 -33.25 -28.00 18.54
N ALA A 190 -32.68 -27.25 19.48
CA ALA A 190 -32.44 -25.82 19.33
C ALA A 190 -31.05 -25.54 18.75
N HIS A 191 -30.98 -24.73 17.70
CA HIS A 191 -29.74 -24.17 17.19
C HIS A 191 -29.42 -22.88 17.93
N ILE A 192 -28.23 -22.83 18.53
CA ILE A 192 -27.75 -21.68 19.30
C ILE A 192 -26.33 -21.37 18.83
N LEU A 193 -26.22 -20.40 17.93
CA LEU A 193 -24.96 -19.96 17.33
C LEU A 193 -24.71 -18.47 17.64
N PRO A 194 -24.22 -18.13 18.85
CA PRO A 194 -24.14 -16.75 19.31
C PRO A 194 -23.21 -15.84 18.49
N TYR A 195 -22.33 -16.40 17.66
CA TYR A 195 -21.56 -15.64 16.68
C TYR A 195 -22.47 -14.82 15.75
N TRP A 196 -23.54 -15.42 15.23
CA TRP A 196 -24.49 -14.75 14.34
C TRP A 196 -25.33 -13.67 15.05
N GLU A 197 -25.43 -13.76 16.38
CA GLU A 197 -26.06 -12.76 17.26
C GLU A 197 -25.07 -11.64 17.68
N GLY A 198 -23.79 -11.69 17.27
CA GLY A 198 -22.79 -10.68 17.60
C GLY A 198 -22.30 -10.72 19.06
N VAL A 199 -22.45 -11.87 19.72
CA VAL A 199 -22.13 -12.04 21.15
C VAL A 199 -20.61 -12.15 21.36
N PRO A 200 -19.99 -11.43 22.31
CA PRO A 200 -18.57 -11.59 22.64
C PRO A 200 -18.22 -13.01 23.10
N ALA A 201 -17.05 -13.53 22.71
CA ALA A 201 -16.61 -14.90 22.98
C ALA A 201 -16.64 -15.30 24.47
N ASP A 202 -16.36 -14.37 25.38
CA ASP A 202 -16.37 -14.58 26.83
C ASP A 202 -17.78 -14.71 27.44
N GLN A 203 -18.81 -14.27 26.71
CA GLN A 203 -20.22 -14.32 27.14
C GLN A 203 -21.03 -15.43 26.46
N VAL A 204 -20.46 -16.08 25.44
CA VAL A 204 -21.13 -17.11 24.62
C VAL A 204 -21.76 -18.20 25.46
N VAL A 205 -21.00 -18.78 26.39
CA VAL A 205 -21.49 -19.92 27.19
C VAL A 205 -22.62 -19.50 28.11
N ASP A 206 -22.48 -18.39 28.84
CA ASP A 206 -23.55 -17.91 29.74
C ASP A 206 -24.82 -17.55 28.95
N ARG A 207 -24.67 -16.92 27.77
CA ARG A 207 -25.78 -16.62 26.88
C ARG A 207 -26.50 -17.89 26.41
N THR A 208 -25.75 -18.90 25.97
CA THR A 208 -26.32 -20.18 25.53
C THR A 208 -27.05 -20.91 26.64
N ILE A 209 -26.49 -20.96 27.85
CA ILE A 209 -27.18 -21.54 29.01
C ILE A 209 -28.45 -20.75 29.36
N GLY A 210 -28.39 -19.42 29.30
CA GLY A 210 -29.58 -18.58 29.51
C GLY A 210 -30.69 -18.83 28.48
N ILE A 211 -30.34 -19.04 27.20
CA ILE A 211 -31.30 -19.42 26.15
C ILE A 211 -31.91 -20.79 26.44
N TYR A 212 -31.08 -21.77 26.81
CA TYR A 212 -31.55 -23.10 27.21
C TYR A 212 -32.54 -23.03 28.39
N ASP A 213 -32.21 -22.24 29.42
CA ASP A 213 -33.09 -22.04 30.58
C ASP A 213 -34.41 -21.38 30.20
N ARG A 214 -34.39 -20.43 29.25
CA ARG A 214 -35.59 -19.80 28.72
C ARG A 214 -36.51 -20.80 28.00
N LEU A 215 -35.95 -21.66 27.16
CA LEU A 215 -36.69 -22.74 26.49
C LEU A 215 -37.26 -23.74 27.51
N ARG A 216 -36.46 -24.10 28.52
CA ARG A 216 -36.88 -25.00 29.61
C ARG A 216 -38.02 -24.42 30.44
N ALA A 217 -37.98 -23.11 30.70
CA ALA A 217 -39.05 -22.41 31.40
C ALA A 217 -40.32 -22.28 30.56
N ALA A 218 -40.20 -22.05 29.25
CA ALA A 218 -41.32 -21.96 28.32
C ALA A 218 -42.02 -23.31 28.12
N TYR A 219 -41.26 -24.41 28.11
CA TYR A 219 -41.76 -25.76 27.84
C TYR A 219 -41.38 -26.77 28.94
N PRO A 220 -41.95 -26.65 30.16
CA PRO A 220 -41.61 -27.54 31.28
C PRO A 220 -41.85 -29.02 30.94
N GLY A 221 -40.86 -29.86 31.24
CA GLY A 221 -40.93 -31.31 31.02
C GLY A 221 -40.67 -31.77 29.58
N LYS A 222 -40.55 -30.85 28.60
CA LYS A 222 -40.09 -31.19 27.26
C LYS A 222 -38.58 -31.41 27.29
N ARG A 223 -38.10 -32.51 26.70
CA ARG A 223 -36.65 -32.74 26.50
C ARG A 223 -36.11 -31.70 25.51
N ILE A 224 -34.98 -31.08 25.84
CA ILE A 224 -34.32 -30.05 25.03
C ILE A 224 -32.88 -30.48 24.77
N VAL A 225 -32.48 -30.45 23.51
CA VAL A 225 -31.13 -30.71 23.02
C VAL A 225 -30.64 -29.43 22.33
N ILE A 226 -29.42 -28.99 22.64
CA ILE A 226 -28.73 -27.95 21.87
C ILE A 226 -28.15 -28.63 20.62
N ALA A 227 -28.90 -28.63 19.53
CA ALA A 227 -28.59 -29.41 18.34
C ALA A 227 -27.47 -28.82 17.47
N GLU A 228 -27.23 -27.51 17.60
CA GLU A 228 -26.06 -26.84 17.01
C GLU A 228 -25.51 -25.82 17.99
N PHE A 229 -24.27 -26.02 18.37
CA PHE A 229 -23.45 -25.06 19.10
C PHE A 229 -22.03 -25.09 18.55
N GLY A 230 -21.45 -23.93 18.31
CA GLY A 230 -20.12 -23.83 17.73
C GLY A 230 -19.56 -22.42 17.84
N TRP A 231 -18.27 -22.31 17.53
CA TRP A 231 -17.60 -21.03 17.36
C TRP A 231 -16.59 -21.15 16.22
N PRO A 232 -16.50 -20.17 15.31
CA PRO A 232 -15.55 -20.22 14.21
C PRO A 232 -14.12 -19.91 14.67
N SER A 233 -13.13 -20.64 14.12
CA SER A 233 -11.71 -20.44 14.44
C SER A 233 -11.02 -19.34 13.63
N ALA A 234 -11.65 -18.86 12.57
CA ALA A 234 -11.13 -17.81 11.70
C ALA A 234 -12.26 -17.17 10.90
N GLY A 235 -11.95 -16.06 10.22
CA GLY A 235 -12.90 -15.25 9.44
C GLY A 235 -12.98 -13.82 9.98
N TYR A 236 -14.03 -13.10 9.59
CA TYR A 236 -14.24 -11.72 10.05
C TYR A 236 -15.01 -11.68 11.36
N ASN A 237 -14.85 -10.59 12.10
CA ASN A 237 -15.73 -10.33 13.22
C ASN A 237 -17.15 -10.03 12.73
N ARG A 238 -18.12 -10.27 13.61
CA ARG A 238 -19.49 -9.79 13.47
C ARG A 238 -19.87 -9.07 14.75
N ASP A 239 -20.01 -7.76 14.67
CA ASP A 239 -20.22 -6.92 15.84
C ASP A 239 -19.12 -7.18 16.88
N ALA A 240 -19.48 -7.65 18.09
CA ALA A 240 -18.52 -7.99 19.13
C ALA A 240 -18.05 -9.46 19.10
N ALA A 241 -18.58 -10.30 18.21
CA ALA A 241 -18.16 -11.69 18.02
C ALA A 241 -16.89 -11.74 17.16
N VAL A 242 -15.75 -12.03 17.80
CA VAL A 242 -14.44 -12.15 17.13
C VAL A 242 -14.08 -13.65 17.02
N PRO A 243 -13.91 -14.19 15.79
CA PRO A 243 -13.46 -15.56 15.59
C PRO A 243 -11.96 -15.71 15.91
N GLY A 244 -11.55 -16.93 16.24
CA GLY A 244 -10.14 -17.24 16.51
C GLY A 244 -9.94 -18.66 17.05
N GLU A 245 -8.77 -19.26 16.82
CA GLU A 245 -8.47 -20.64 17.23
C GLU A 245 -8.52 -20.80 18.76
N LEU A 246 -7.94 -19.85 19.50
CA LEU A 246 -7.95 -19.85 20.97
C LEU A 246 -9.35 -19.59 21.52
N GLU A 247 -10.10 -18.68 20.89
CA GLU A 247 -11.47 -18.32 21.22
C GLU A 247 -12.40 -19.52 21.00
N GLN A 248 -12.29 -20.19 19.85
CA GLN A 248 -13.03 -21.42 19.56
C GLN A 248 -12.71 -22.47 20.64
N ALA A 249 -11.43 -22.73 20.90
CA ALA A 249 -11.01 -23.71 21.88
C ALA A 249 -11.57 -23.41 23.29
N LYS A 250 -11.49 -22.14 23.72
CA LYS A 250 -12.01 -21.69 25.02
C LYS A 250 -13.52 -21.84 25.10
N VAL A 251 -14.26 -21.37 24.09
CA VAL A 251 -15.73 -21.43 24.04
C VAL A 251 -16.21 -22.88 24.07
N ILE A 252 -15.67 -23.73 23.20
CA ILE A 252 -16.08 -25.14 23.09
C ILE A 252 -15.78 -25.91 24.37
N ARG A 253 -14.57 -25.77 24.92
CA ARG A 253 -14.16 -26.46 26.17
C ARG A 253 -15.00 -26.03 27.36
N THR A 254 -15.26 -24.72 27.48
CA THR A 254 -16.07 -24.17 28.57
C THR A 254 -17.53 -24.59 28.44
N PHE A 255 -18.08 -24.57 27.23
CA PHE A 255 -19.43 -25.04 26.95
C PHE A 255 -19.59 -26.53 27.25
N ALA A 256 -18.73 -27.39 26.72
CA ALA A 256 -18.80 -28.84 26.92
C ALA A 256 -18.75 -29.21 28.41
N ALA A 257 -17.80 -28.64 29.15
CA ALA A 257 -17.69 -28.88 30.60
C ALA A 257 -18.94 -28.42 31.36
N ARG A 258 -19.53 -27.27 31.00
CA ARG A 258 -20.71 -26.74 31.69
C ARG A 258 -22.00 -27.45 31.29
N ALA A 259 -22.16 -27.81 30.03
CA ALA A 259 -23.28 -28.59 29.54
C ALA A 259 -23.30 -29.97 30.20
N ASP A 260 -22.17 -30.65 30.29
CA ASP A 260 -22.06 -31.95 30.97
C ASP A 260 -22.36 -31.84 32.47
N ALA A 261 -21.85 -30.80 33.15
CA ALA A 261 -22.13 -30.57 34.57
C ALA A 261 -23.62 -30.30 34.84
N LEU A 262 -24.33 -29.69 33.89
CA LEU A 262 -25.77 -29.39 33.98
C LEU A 262 -26.65 -30.51 33.41
N GLY A 263 -26.07 -31.57 32.84
CA GLY A 263 -26.80 -32.65 32.16
C GLY A 263 -27.52 -32.19 30.89
N ILE A 264 -27.03 -31.15 30.24
CA ILE A 264 -27.58 -30.62 28.99
C ILE A 264 -27.06 -31.46 27.83
N GLU A 265 -27.98 -31.94 27.00
CA GLU A 265 -27.63 -32.67 25.78
C GLU A 265 -27.25 -31.71 24.66
N TYR A 266 -26.14 -31.99 23.96
CA TYR A 266 -25.66 -31.10 22.91
C TYR A 266 -25.02 -31.81 21.72
N ASN A 267 -24.96 -31.10 20.59
CA ASN A 267 -24.25 -31.47 19.38
C ASN A 267 -23.45 -30.27 18.86
N LEU A 268 -22.15 -30.47 18.60
CA LEU A 268 -21.26 -29.42 18.13
C LEU A 268 -21.30 -29.30 16.60
N ILE A 269 -21.37 -28.07 16.09
CA ILE A 269 -21.18 -27.76 14.66
C ILE A 269 -19.73 -27.27 14.46
N GLU A 270 -18.88 -27.99 13.72
CA GLU A 270 -19.05 -29.37 13.22
C GLU A 270 -17.76 -30.19 13.35
N ALA A 271 -17.75 -31.43 12.88
CA ALA A 271 -16.59 -32.30 12.98
C ALA A 271 -15.37 -31.75 12.22
N PHE A 272 -15.56 -31.27 10.99
CA PHE A 272 -14.48 -30.82 10.10
C PHE A 272 -14.71 -29.41 9.60
N ASP A 273 -13.63 -28.67 9.43
CA ASP A 273 -13.66 -27.44 8.63
C ASP A 273 -14.08 -27.76 7.19
N ALA A 274 -14.90 -26.89 6.60
CA ALA A 274 -15.58 -27.14 5.33
C ALA A 274 -15.25 -26.03 4.31
N PRO A 275 -14.12 -26.13 3.57
CA PRO A 275 -13.70 -25.06 2.65
C PRO A 275 -14.72 -24.68 1.58
N TRP A 276 -15.64 -25.58 1.22
CA TRP A 276 -16.70 -25.33 0.25
C TRP A 276 -17.80 -24.39 0.76
N LYS A 277 -17.95 -24.21 2.08
CA LYS A 277 -18.93 -23.30 2.72
C LYS A 277 -18.56 -21.81 2.64
N SER A 278 -17.81 -21.41 1.62
CA SER A 278 -17.44 -20.00 1.41
C SER A 278 -18.62 -19.08 1.12
N PHE A 279 -19.80 -19.64 0.81
CA PHE A 279 -21.04 -18.89 0.59
C PHE A 279 -21.70 -18.43 1.90
N GLU A 280 -21.40 -19.07 3.04
CA GLU A 280 -21.88 -18.67 4.37
C GLU A 280 -21.06 -17.48 4.94
N GLY A 281 -20.33 -16.76 4.10
CA GLY A 281 -19.46 -15.66 4.49
C GLY A 281 -18.06 -16.11 4.90
N SER A 282 -17.31 -15.23 5.57
CA SER A 282 -15.88 -15.43 5.86
C SER A 282 -15.60 -16.49 6.93
N VAL A 283 -16.58 -16.83 7.77
CA VAL A 283 -16.42 -17.82 8.86
C VAL A 283 -16.92 -19.21 8.52
N GLY A 284 -17.73 -19.37 7.46
CA GLY A 284 -18.42 -20.63 7.11
C GLY A 284 -17.49 -21.84 6.98
N GLN A 285 -16.23 -21.59 6.65
CA GLN A 285 -15.23 -22.63 6.43
C GLN A 285 -14.59 -23.15 7.72
N TYR A 286 -14.79 -22.49 8.86
CA TYR A 286 -13.91 -22.58 10.04
C TYR A 286 -14.60 -23.07 11.32
N TRP A 287 -15.73 -23.76 11.21
CA TRP A 287 -16.52 -24.25 12.35
C TRP A 287 -16.04 -25.60 12.91
N GLY A 288 -15.17 -26.30 12.19
CA GLY A 288 -14.69 -27.63 12.53
C GLY A 288 -13.94 -27.68 13.86
N MET A 289 -14.10 -28.81 14.54
CA MET A 289 -13.25 -29.25 15.66
C MET A 289 -11.90 -29.76 15.14
N LEU A 290 -11.94 -30.46 14.00
CA LEU A 290 -10.78 -30.82 13.21
C LEU A 290 -10.73 -29.93 11.97
N ASP A 291 -9.52 -29.72 11.44
CA ASP A 291 -9.34 -29.00 10.19
C ASP A 291 -9.78 -29.84 8.97
N ALA A 292 -9.72 -29.24 7.78
CA ALA A 292 -10.05 -29.91 6.52
C ALA A 292 -9.14 -31.10 6.19
N ASP A 293 -7.98 -31.21 6.83
CA ASP A 293 -7.01 -32.31 6.69
C ASP A 293 -7.17 -33.38 7.79
N ARG A 294 -8.22 -33.26 8.63
CA ARG A 294 -8.59 -34.20 9.71
C ARG A 294 -7.67 -34.16 10.93
N GLU A 295 -6.94 -33.08 11.12
CA GLU A 295 -6.11 -32.85 12.31
C GLU A 295 -6.88 -32.03 13.36
N LEU A 296 -6.69 -32.35 14.64
CA LEU A 296 -7.36 -31.64 15.72
C LEU A 296 -6.77 -30.23 15.89
N LYS A 297 -7.62 -29.20 15.86
CA LYS A 297 -7.17 -27.79 15.85
C LYS A 297 -6.58 -27.31 17.17
N PHE A 298 -6.99 -27.89 18.29
CA PHE A 298 -6.52 -27.48 19.61
C PHE A 298 -6.53 -28.62 20.63
N SER A 299 -5.68 -28.52 21.65
CA SER A 299 -5.64 -29.50 22.74
C SER A 299 -6.92 -29.49 23.59
N LEU A 300 -7.47 -30.67 23.85
CA LEU A 300 -8.67 -30.87 24.70
C LEU A 300 -8.38 -30.71 26.20
N SER A 301 -7.12 -30.70 26.60
CA SER A 301 -6.68 -30.54 27.99
C SER A 301 -5.42 -29.69 28.09
N GLY A 302 -5.13 -29.19 29.29
CA GLY A 302 -3.98 -28.31 29.52
C GLY A 302 -4.17 -26.89 28.94
N PRO A 303 -3.10 -26.08 28.96
CA PRO A 303 -3.12 -24.72 28.43
C PRO A 303 -3.24 -24.71 26.90
N LEU A 304 -3.94 -23.70 26.38
CA LEU A 304 -4.11 -23.46 24.95
C LEU A 304 -3.06 -22.45 24.49
N THR A 305 -2.29 -22.81 23.47
CA THR A 305 -1.35 -21.91 22.78
C THR A 305 -1.48 -22.12 21.27
N PRO A 306 -1.33 -21.07 20.44
CA PRO A 306 -1.44 -21.23 18.99
C PRO A 306 -0.39 -22.21 18.47
N ALA A 307 -0.79 -23.16 17.63
CA ALA A 307 0.06 -24.29 17.22
C ALA A 307 1.34 -23.84 16.49
N THR A 308 1.25 -22.84 15.62
CA THR A 308 2.35 -22.38 14.76
C THR A 308 3.19 -21.27 15.38
N TYR A 309 2.82 -20.73 16.54
CA TYR A 309 3.41 -19.51 17.12
C TYR A 309 4.94 -19.52 17.17
N THR A 310 5.51 -20.64 17.64
CA THR A 310 6.98 -20.79 17.79
C THR A 310 7.68 -20.83 16.43
N ALA A 311 7.07 -21.49 15.44
CA ALA A 311 7.61 -21.54 14.07
C ALA A 311 7.55 -20.16 13.41
N THR A 312 6.41 -19.46 13.55
CA THR A 312 6.23 -18.08 13.06
C THR A 312 7.23 -17.12 13.68
N ALA A 313 7.45 -17.20 14.99
CA ALA A 313 8.46 -16.40 15.70
C ALA A 313 9.89 -16.70 15.20
N ALA A 314 10.23 -17.97 14.97
CA ALA A 314 11.55 -18.35 14.46
C ALA A 314 11.77 -17.81 13.03
N ILE A 315 10.78 -17.96 12.14
CA ILE A 315 10.83 -17.42 10.78
C ILE A 315 10.93 -15.88 10.82
N ALA A 316 10.15 -15.21 11.67
CA ALA A 316 10.20 -13.76 11.87
C ALA A 316 11.60 -13.27 12.23
N LEU A 317 12.28 -13.96 13.16
CA LEU A 317 13.65 -13.64 13.57
C LEU A 317 14.66 -13.87 12.45
N LEU A 318 14.56 -15.00 11.73
CA LEU A 318 15.43 -15.32 10.60
C LEU A 318 15.28 -14.29 9.47
N LEU A 319 14.04 -13.94 9.11
CA LEU A 319 13.76 -12.90 8.12
C LEU A 319 14.24 -11.52 8.61
N GLY A 320 14.01 -11.19 9.88
CA GLY A 320 14.50 -9.94 10.47
C GLY A 320 16.02 -9.79 10.39
N ILE A 321 16.77 -10.87 10.65
CA ILE A 321 18.22 -10.92 10.45
C ILE A 321 18.57 -10.78 8.97
N ALA A 322 17.90 -11.51 8.08
CA ALA A 322 18.16 -11.48 6.64
C ALA A 322 17.96 -10.08 6.05
N PHE A 323 16.86 -9.40 6.38
CA PHE A 323 16.58 -8.03 5.96
C PHE A 323 17.50 -6.99 6.62
N SER A 324 18.21 -7.34 7.69
CA SER A 324 19.21 -6.47 8.33
C SER A 324 20.58 -6.53 7.65
N LEU A 325 20.85 -7.54 6.81
CA LEU A 325 22.15 -7.70 6.12
C LEU A 325 22.60 -6.50 5.29
N PRO A 326 21.71 -5.76 4.58
CA PRO A 326 22.11 -4.57 3.84
C PRO A 326 22.78 -3.49 4.69
N VAL A 327 22.54 -3.44 6.00
CA VAL A 327 23.14 -2.45 6.91
C VAL A 327 24.67 -2.57 6.98
N PHE A 328 25.23 -3.76 6.74
CA PHE A 328 26.67 -3.97 6.75
C PHE A 328 27.42 -3.30 5.60
N ARG A 329 26.71 -2.81 4.57
CA ARG A 329 27.33 -2.07 3.45
C ARG A 329 27.78 -0.66 3.82
N PHE A 330 27.25 -0.09 4.91
CA PHE A 330 27.57 1.27 5.32
C PHE A 330 29.01 1.36 5.84
N ALA A 331 29.82 2.19 5.19
CA ALA A 331 31.20 2.43 5.63
C ALA A 331 31.27 3.19 6.96
N ARG A 332 30.25 3.99 7.27
CA ARG A 332 30.13 4.79 8.50
C ARG A 332 28.69 4.71 8.98
N LEU A 333 28.50 4.03 10.10
CA LEU A 333 27.19 3.78 10.69
C LEU A 333 27.21 4.27 12.14
N THR A 334 26.19 5.03 12.54
CA THR A 334 25.97 5.38 13.96
C THR A 334 25.10 4.30 14.61
N MET A 335 25.16 4.18 15.94
CA MET A 335 24.36 3.18 16.66
C MET A 335 22.85 3.42 16.46
N THR A 336 22.39 4.67 16.62
CA THR A 336 20.98 5.02 16.45
C THR A 336 20.48 4.76 15.03
N GLN A 337 21.28 5.13 14.01
CA GLN A 337 20.96 4.83 12.61
C GLN A 337 20.82 3.32 12.39
N ALA A 338 21.74 2.52 12.95
CA ALA A 338 21.69 1.07 12.85
C ALA A 338 20.41 0.50 13.50
N VAL A 339 20.10 0.90 14.73
CA VAL A 339 18.94 0.42 15.48
C VAL A 339 17.64 0.72 14.76
N VAL A 340 17.47 1.92 14.18
CA VAL A 340 16.25 2.28 13.43
C VAL A 340 16.07 1.40 12.18
N MET A 341 17.12 1.23 11.38
CA MET A 341 17.05 0.43 10.15
C MET A 341 16.84 -1.06 10.43
N ILE A 342 17.54 -1.59 11.43
CA ILE A 342 17.44 -3.01 11.84
C ILE A 342 16.09 -3.26 12.51
N GLY A 343 15.58 -2.31 13.30
CA GLY A 343 14.23 -2.36 13.87
C GLY A 343 13.17 -2.47 12.78
N ALA A 344 13.24 -1.62 11.76
CA ALA A 344 12.35 -1.70 10.61
C ALA A 344 12.46 -3.02 9.84
N ALA A 345 13.68 -3.53 9.62
CA ALA A 345 13.91 -4.84 9.00
C ALA A 345 13.30 -5.98 9.82
N ASN A 346 13.38 -5.94 11.16
CA ASN A 346 12.78 -6.93 12.04
C ASN A 346 11.25 -6.84 12.05
N LEU A 347 10.67 -5.63 12.02
CA LEU A 347 9.22 -5.45 11.86
C LEU A 347 8.71 -6.01 10.53
N VAL A 348 9.45 -5.78 9.43
CA VAL A 348 9.14 -6.38 8.12
C VAL A 348 9.27 -7.90 8.17
N GLY A 349 10.30 -8.43 8.81
CA GLY A 349 10.48 -9.87 8.98
C GLY A 349 9.34 -10.52 9.77
N ALA A 350 8.94 -9.90 10.88
CA ALA A 350 7.78 -10.31 11.68
C ALA A 350 6.50 -10.30 10.84
N TRP A 351 6.27 -9.21 10.11
CA TRP A 351 5.10 -9.08 9.26
C TRP A 351 5.05 -10.15 8.17
N ILE A 352 6.13 -10.36 7.41
CA ILE A 352 6.17 -11.39 6.36
C ILE A 352 5.96 -12.79 6.95
N ALA A 353 6.52 -13.07 8.12
CA ALA A 353 6.28 -14.34 8.81
C ALA A 353 4.80 -14.50 9.18
N THR A 354 4.16 -13.47 9.74
CA THR A 354 2.72 -13.52 10.08
C THR A 354 1.82 -13.68 8.86
N VAL A 355 2.11 -12.99 7.74
CA VAL A 355 1.37 -13.18 6.48
C VAL A 355 1.55 -14.58 5.93
N THR A 356 2.76 -15.15 6.05
CA THR A 356 3.06 -16.50 5.59
C THR A 356 2.34 -17.54 6.45
N ASP A 357 2.36 -17.37 7.77
CA ASP A 357 1.63 -18.23 8.72
C ASP A 357 0.12 -18.19 8.46
N HIS A 358 -0.44 -16.99 8.32
CA HIS A 358 -1.83 -16.80 7.94
C HIS A 358 -2.19 -17.53 6.65
N TRP A 359 -1.31 -17.48 5.64
CA TRP A 359 -1.50 -18.21 4.38
C TRP A 359 -1.47 -19.73 4.54
N LEU A 360 -0.58 -20.24 5.39
CA LEU A 360 -0.45 -21.69 5.63
C LEU A 360 -1.63 -22.25 6.43
N THR A 361 -2.25 -21.43 7.27
CA THR A 361 -3.32 -21.85 8.20
C THR A 361 -4.73 -21.57 7.69
N HIS A 362 -4.93 -20.65 6.73
CA HIS A 362 -6.25 -20.30 6.22
C HIS A 362 -6.59 -20.95 4.88
N TYR A 363 -7.88 -21.23 4.66
CA TYR A 363 -8.37 -21.77 3.40
C TYR A 363 -8.45 -20.68 2.34
N VAL A 364 -7.41 -20.63 1.51
CA VAL A 364 -7.40 -19.75 0.35
C VAL A 364 -8.24 -20.41 -0.75
N VAL A 365 -9.52 -20.06 -0.90
CA VAL A 365 -10.42 -20.53 -1.97
C VAL A 365 -11.12 -19.38 -2.67
N GLY A 366 -11.62 -19.61 -3.90
CA GLY A 366 -12.42 -18.63 -4.65
C GLY A 366 -11.76 -17.25 -4.77
N GLY A 367 -12.50 -16.20 -4.41
CA GLY A 367 -12.05 -14.80 -4.46
C GLY A 367 -10.84 -14.50 -3.56
N ASN A 368 -10.69 -15.21 -2.43
CA ASN A 368 -9.56 -15.04 -1.52
C ASN A 368 -8.23 -15.45 -2.16
N LYS A 369 -8.23 -16.41 -3.10
CA LYS A 369 -7.03 -16.76 -3.89
C LYS A 369 -6.56 -15.61 -4.76
N VAL A 370 -7.51 -14.92 -5.41
CA VAL A 370 -7.19 -13.80 -6.31
C VAL A 370 -6.69 -12.60 -5.51
N THR A 371 -7.39 -12.22 -4.44
CA THR A 371 -6.97 -11.10 -3.57
C THR A 371 -5.60 -11.38 -2.96
N PHE A 372 -5.34 -12.60 -2.50
CA PHE A 372 -4.03 -13.01 -1.99
C PHE A 372 -2.90 -12.85 -3.01
N ILE A 373 -3.04 -13.41 -4.22
CA ILE A 373 -2.00 -13.34 -5.25
C ILE A 373 -1.71 -11.88 -5.61
N VAL A 374 -2.76 -11.08 -5.79
CA VAL A 374 -2.62 -9.66 -6.12
C VAL A 374 -1.93 -8.91 -4.97
N SER A 375 -2.36 -9.12 -3.73
CA SER A 375 -1.74 -8.49 -2.55
C SER A 375 -0.28 -8.86 -2.41
N LEU A 376 0.10 -10.13 -2.60
CA LEU A 376 1.50 -10.57 -2.49
C LEU A 376 2.40 -9.89 -3.53
N VAL A 377 1.94 -9.81 -4.79
CA VAL A 377 2.66 -9.14 -5.87
C VAL A 377 2.86 -7.66 -5.57
N LEU A 378 1.87 -7.00 -4.98
CA LEU A 378 1.94 -5.57 -4.61
C LEU A 378 2.75 -5.31 -3.34
N LEU A 379 2.86 -6.29 -2.44
CA LEU A 379 3.55 -6.18 -1.15
C LEU A 379 5.08 -6.10 -1.30
N VAL A 380 5.65 -6.83 -2.25
CA VAL A 380 7.10 -6.82 -2.51
C VAL A 380 7.65 -5.42 -2.81
N PRO A 381 7.15 -4.68 -3.82
CA PRO A 381 7.64 -3.32 -4.08
C PRO A 381 7.34 -2.37 -2.91
N LEU A 382 6.22 -2.55 -2.20
CA LEU A 382 5.87 -1.76 -1.02
C LEU A 382 6.93 -1.90 0.09
N VAL A 383 7.33 -3.13 0.43
CA VAL A 383 8.38 -3.41 1.42
C VAL A 383 9.70 -2.75 1.02
N VAL A 384 10.11 -2.91 -0.24
CA VAL A 384 11.37 -2.36 -0.74
C VAL A 384 11.40 -0.84 -0.60
N VAL A 385 10.33 -0.16 -1.02
CA VAL A 385 10.27 1.31 -0.94
C VAL A 385 10.17 1.77 0.52
N MET A 386 9.38 1.08 1.37
CA MET A 386 9.27 1.43 2.79
C MET A 386 10.62 1.33 3.51
N LEU A 387 11.36 0.22 3.33
CA LEU A 387 12.69 0.06 3.91
C LEU A 387 13.67 1.12 3.40
N TYR A 388 13.59 1.48 2.12
CA TYR A 388 14.41 2.56 1.57
C TYR A 388 14.08 3.92 2.19
N ARG A 389 12.79 4.27 2.35
CA ARG A 389 12.38 5.52 3.00
C ARG A 389 12.88 5.58 4.44
N ILE A 390 12.78 4.48 5.19
CA ILE A 390 13.30 4.41 6.56
C ILE A 390 14.82 4.55 6.57
N GLU A 391 15.52 3.93 5.61
CA GLU A 391 16.97 4.05 5.48
C GLU A 391 17.41 5.51 5.21
N GLU A 392 16.73 6.20 4.28
CA GLU A 392 16.99 7.61 3.97
C GLU A 392 16.72 8.48 5.20
N LEU A 393 15.57 8.29 5.87
CA LEU A 393 15.22 8.99 7.10
C LEU A 393 16.26 8.78 8.20
N ALA A 394 16.64 7.52 8.47
CA ALA A 394 17.63 7.18 9.48
C ALA A 394 19.01 7.77 9.16
N THR A 395 19.39 7.76 7.88
CA THR A 395 20.67 8.33 7.41
C THR A 395 20.70 9.84 7.60
N ILE A 396 19.60 10.54 7.35
CA ILE A 396 19.55 12.00 7.49
C ILE A 396 19.44 12.44 8.95
N ALA A 397 18.56 11.79 9.72
CA ALA A 397 18.23 12.18 11.09
C ALA A 397 19.31 11.73 12.10
N PHE A 398 19.89 10.55 11.91
CA PHE A 398 20.79 9.92 12.88
C PHE A 398 22.16 9.57 12.32
N GLY A 399 22.36 9.71 11.00
CA GLY A 399 23.63 9.47 10.33
C GLY A 399 24.63 10.61 10.52
N ARG A 400 25.72 10.55 9.75
CA ARG A 400 26.78 11.58 9.79
C ARG A 400 26.49 12.69 8.78
N SER A 401 26.97 13.89 9.07
CA SER A 401 26.85 15.03 8.14
C SER A 401 27.53 14.75 6.79
N PRO A 402 26.99 15.29 5.68
CA PRO A 402 27.58 15.18 4.34
C PRO A 402 29.02 15.70 4.32
N ARG A 403 29.91 14.99 3.63
CA ARG A 403 31.34 15.35 3.54
C ARG A 403 31.76 15.79 2.14
N ARG A 404 31.05 15.36 1.10
CA ARG A 404 31.36 15.70 -0.29
C ARG A 404 30.62 16.94 -0.77
N LEU A 405 29.65 17.41 0.01
CA LEU A 405 28.85 18.57 -0.34
C LEU A 405 29.73 19.81 -0.37
N LEU A 406 29.79 20.46 -1.53
CA LEU A 406 30.49 21.72 -1.70
C LEU A 406 29.75 22.82 -0.92
N ARG A 407 30.50 23.71 -0.29
CA ARG A 407 29.96 24.85 0.47
C ARG A 407 30.55 26.14 -0.08
N ALA A 408 29.71 27.16 -0.23
CA ALA A 408 30.15 28.50 -0.61
C ALA A 408 31.23 29.03 0.34
N GLY A 409 32.20 29.77 -0.20
CA GLY A 409 33.29 30.38 0.57
C GLY A 409 34.37 29.43 1.11
N ASN A 410 34.24 28.10 0.91
CA ASN A 410 35.27 27.13 1.26
C ASN A 410 36.22 26.78 0.10
N ALA A 411 35.97 27.32 -1.10
CA ALA A 411 36.87 27.12 -2.24
C ALA A 411 38.19 27.87 -1.98
N ALA A 412 39.32 27.18 -2.13
CA ALA A 412 40.61 27.85 -2.18
C ALA A 412 40.62 28.86 -3.34
N GLN A 413 41.42 29.92 -3.23
CA GLN A 413 41.59 30.82 -4.37
C GLN A 413 42.03 30.03 -5.60
N PRO A 414 41.47 30.33 -6.79
CA PRO A 414 41.69 29.54 -7.97
C PRO A 414 43.17 29.65 -8.35
N THR A 415 43.87 28.52 -8.42
CA THR A 415 45.28 28.50 -8.84
C THR A 415 45.42 28.73 -10.35
N ARG A 416 44.32 28.51 -11.08
CA ARG A 416 44.17 28.69 -12.53
C ARG A 416 42.81 29.30 -12.84
N THR A 417 42.73 30.04 -13.95
CA THR A 417 41.48 30.55 -14.49
C THR A 417 41.19 29.89 -15.84
N PRO A 418 40.82 28.59 -15.89
CA PRO A 418 40.46 27.92 -17.14
C PRO A 418 39.30 28.66 -17.81
N LYS A 419 39.30 28.67 -19.16
CA LYS A 419 38.19 29.28 -19.88
C LYS A 419 36.93 28.45 -19.70
N VAL A 420 35.86 29.14 -19.30
CA VAL A 420 34.51 28.59 -19.21
C VAL A 420 33.70 29.07 -20.41
N SER A 421 33.10 28.17 -21.19
CA SER A 421 32.11 28.52 -22.20
C SER A 421 30.71 28.32 -21.64
N ILE A 422 29.95 29.39 -21.46
CA ILE A 422 28.58 29.35 -20.94
C ILE A 422 27.62 29.26 -22.11
N HIS A 423 26.80 28.22 -22.17
CA HIS A 423 25.84 27.98 -23.23
C HIS A 423 24.43 28.28 -22.72
N ILE A 424 23.72 29.17 -23.41
CA ILE A 424 22.36 29.60 -23.09
C ILE A 424 21.46 29.28 -24.28
N PRO A 425 20.80 28.11 -24.30
CA PRO A 425 19.83 27.79 -25.34
C PRO A 425 18.52 28.55 -25.08
N ALA A 426 17.99 29.17 -26.12
CA ALA A 426 16.73 29.89 -26.09
C ALA A 426 15.87 29.51 -27.31
N TYR A 427 14.58 29.41 -27.10
CA TYR A 427 13.53 29.18 -28.09
C TYR A 427 12.71 30.46 -28.28
N LYS A 428 11.58 30.60 -27.57
CA LYS A 428 10.59 31.69 -27.72
C LYS A 428 10.39 32.49 -26.43
N GLU A 429 11.42 32.52 -25.60
CA GLU A 429 11.45 33.29 -24.38
C GLU A 429 11.29 34.79 -24.67
N PRO A 430 10.57 35.56 -23.83
CA PRO A 430 10.47 37.00 -23.99
C PRO A 430 11.86 37.67 -24.01
N PRO A 431 12.15 38.58 -24.96
CA PRO A 431 13.49 39.16 -25.09
C PRO A 431 14.00 39.82 -23.81
N GLU A 432 13.14 40.57 -23.11
CA GLU A 432 13.51 41.25 -21.86
C GLU A 432 13.91 40.28 -20.73
N MET A 433 13.33 39.08 -20.71
CA MET A 433 13.73 38.05 -19.75
C MET A 433 15.14 37.54 -20.06
N LEU A 434 15.44 37.25 -21.34
CA LEU A 434 16.75 36.78 -21.75
C LEU A 434 17.82 37.86 -21.58
N LYS A 435 17.52 39.14 -21.85
CA LYS A 435 18.44 40.26 -21.55
C LYS A 435 18.85 40.28 -20.09
N GLN A 436 17.92 40.09 -19.14
CA GLN A 436 18.24 40.01 -17.71
C GLN A 436 19.19 38.85 -17.37
N THR A 437 19.00 37.70 -18.03
CA THR A 437 19.89 36.55 -17.93
C THR A 437 21.30 36.92 -18.42
N LEU A 438 21.42 37.51 -19.61
CA LEU A 438 22.70 37.94 -20.18
C LEU A 438 23.41 38.99 -19.32
N ASP A 439 22.68 39.96 -18.79
CA ASP A 439 23.21 40.99 -17.90
C ASP A 439 23.75 40.39 -16.61
N SER A 440 23.12 39.34 -16.09
CA SER A 440 23.60 38.64 -14.91
C SER A 440 24.89 37.86 -15.17
N VAL A 441 24.99 37.22 -16.34
CA VAL A 441 26.21 36.55 -16.80
C VAL A 441 27.35 37.55 -17.03
N ALA A 442 27.04 38.75 -17.54
CA ALA A 442 28.03 39.80 -17.75
C ALA A 442 28.67 40.29 -16.45
N ARG A 443 27.99 40.13 -15.31
CA ARG A 443 28.46 40.50 -13.97
C ARG A 443 29.20 39.38 -13.22
N LEU A 444 29.46 38.23 -13.85
CA LEU A 444 30.19 37.15 -13.21
C LEU A 444 31.62 37.57 -12.81
N ASN A 445 31.99 37.26 -11.57
CA ASN A 445 33.32 37.48 -11.00
C ASN A 445 34.31 36.40 -11.47
N TRP A 446 34.37 36.16 -12.77
CA TRP A 446 35.33 35.25 -13.39
C TRP A 446 35.96 35.91 -14.62
N PRO A 447 37.30 36.02 -14.70
CA PRO A 447 37.92 36.80 -15.76
C PRO A 447 37.92 36.08 -17.12
N ASN A 448 37.92 34.74 -17.15
CA ASN A 448 38.12 33.96 -18.36
C ASN A 448 36.87 33.13 -18.73
N PHE A 449 35.87 33.78 -19.33
CA PHE A 449 34.71 33.10 -19.89
C PHE A 449 34.27 33.70 -21.23
N GLU A 450 33.52 32.90 -21.98
CA GLU A 450 32.67 33.34 -23.08
C GLU A 450 31.23 32.88 -22.82
N CYS A 451 30.27 33.50 -23.51
CA CYS A 451 28.87 33.19 -23.46
C CYS A 451 28.33 32.99 -24.88
N LEU A 452 27.87 31.77 -25.18
CA LEU A 452 27.18 31.44 -26.42
C LEU A 452 25.67 31.49 -26.17
N VAL A 453 24.97 32.38 -26.88
CA VAL A 453 23.51 32.51 -26.84
C VAL A 453 22.96 31.87 -28.10
N ILE A 454 22.23 30.77 -27.94
CA ILE A 454 21.79 29.93 -29.07
C ILE A 454 20.27 30.00 -29.20
N ILE A 455 19.79 30.79 -30.15
CA ILE A 455 18.38 30.83 -30.50
C ILE A 455 18.08 29.69 -31.45
N ASN A 456 17.21 28.76 -31.05
CA ASN A 456 16.87 27.59 -31.85
C ASN A 456 15.43 27.65 -32.36
N ASN A 457 15.17 27.20 -33.59
CA ASN A 457 13.82 26.96 -34.12
C ASN A 457 12.84 28.15 -34.02
N THR A 458 13.34 29.39 -33.95
CA THR A 458 12.55 30.62 -33.78
C THR A 458 12.65 31.50 -35.01
N PRO A 459 11.69 31.38 -35.95
CA PRO A 459 11.73 32.12 -37.21
C PRO A 459 11.34 33.60 -37.06
N ASP A 460 10.63 33.95 -35.99
CA ASP A 460 10.13 35.32 -35.76
C ASP A 460 11.26 36.24 -35.25
N PRO A 461 11.66 37.28 -36.01
CA PRO A 461 12.73 38.19 -35.63
C PRO A 461 12.50 38.94 -34.32
N ALA A 462 11.24 39.16 -33.93
CA ALA A 462 10.91 39.88 -32.70
C ALA A 462 11.48 39.21 -31.42
N PHE A 463 11.75 37.90 -31.49
CA PHE A 463 12.30 37.14 -30.36
C PHE A 463 13.83 37.09 -30.33
N TRP A 464 14.53 37.39 -31.43
CA TRP A 464 15.98 37.19 -31.52
C TRP A 464 16.79 38.40 -31.95
N GLU A 465 16.25 39.33 -32.74
CA GLU A 465 16.96 40.57 -33.13
C GLU A 465 17.34 41.42 -31.89
N PRO A 466 16.45 41.63 -30.89
CA PRO A 466 16.82 42.39 -29.69
C PRO A 466 17.89 41.71 -28.85
N ILE A 467 18.04 40.39 -28.99
CA ILE A 467 19.03 39.60 -28.26
C ILE A 467 20.38 39.65 -28.97
N GLU A 468 20.39 39.63 -30.30
CA GLU A 468 21.59 39.85 -31.10
C GLU A 468 22.20 41.23 -30.82
N GLU A 469 21.36 42.27 -30.82
CA GLU A 469 21.79 43.64 -30.48
C GLU A 469 22.37 43.70 -29.05
N HIS A 470 21.67 43.15 -28.06
CA HIS A 470 22.13 43.10 -26.68
C HIS A 470 23.47 42.35 -26.52
N CYS A 471 23.67 41.25 -27.24
CA CYS A 471 24.96 40.54 -27.23
C CYS A 471 26.09 41.42 -27.77
N ARG A 472 25.85 42.21 -28.82
CA ARG A 472 26.84 43.16 -29.34
C ARG A 472 27.18 44.25 -28.32
N GLU A 473 26.19 44.74 -27.58
CA GLU A 473 26.39 45.73 -26.51
C GLU A 473 27.22 45.19 -25.33
N LEU A 474 27.01 43.93 -24.94
CA LEU A 474 27.77 43.26 -23.87
C LEU A 474 29.21 42.90 -24.26
N GLY A 475 29.56 43.02 -25.55
CA GLY A 475 30.92 42.91 -26.08
C GLY A 475 31.33 41.49 -26.52
N GLU A 476 32.59 41.35 -26.93
CA GLU A 476 33.11 40.17 -27.65
C GLU A 476 33.00 38.83 -26.90
N ARG A 477 32.79 38.85 -25.57
CA ARG A 477 32.55 37.64 -24.78
C ARG A 477 31.18 37.02 -25.07
N PHE A 478 30.22 37.78 -25.61
CA PHE A 478 28.86 37.34 -25.89
C PHE A 478 28.68 37.07 -27.38
N LYS A 479 28.54 35.80 -27.75
CA LYS A 479 28.40 35.34 -29.13
C LYS A 479 26.96 34.88 -29.37
N PHE A 480 26.32 35.55 -30.31
CA PHE A 480 24.97 35.22 -30.74
C PHE A 480 24.99 34.19 -31.87
N ILE A 481 24.16 33.15 -31.75
CA ILE A 481 23.99 32.10 -32.77
C ILE A 481 22.49 31.92 -33.01
N ASN A 482 22.03 32.20 -34.23
CA ASN A 482 20.68 31.90 -34.66
C ASN A 482 20.66 30.60 -35.48
N LEU A 483 19.87 29.62 -35.03
CA LEU A 483 19.65 28.34 -35.69
C LEU A 483 18.17 28.26 -36.11
N PRO A 484 17.81 28.73 -37.33
CA PRO A 484 16.41 28.79 -37.76
C PRO A 484 15.70 27.43 -37.76
N LYS A 485 16.47 26.35 -37.95
CA LYS A 485 15.98 24.98 -37.91
C LYS A 485 17.06 24.02 -37.41
N VAL A 486 16.82 23.39 -36.27
CA VAL A 486 17.69 22.36 -35.68
C VAL A 486 16.86 21.18 -35.19
N ALA A 487 17.31 19.97 -35.54
CA ALA A 487 16.71 18.73 -35.06
C ALA A 487 17.09 18.46 -33.59
N GLY A 488 16.21 17.83 -32.81
CA GLY A 488 16.51 17.49 -31.41
C GLY A 488 16.41 18.66 -30.43
N PHE A 489 15.77 19.77 -30.82
CA PHE A 489 15.42 20.91 -29.96
C PHE A 489 16.62 21.45 -29.13
N LYS A 490 16.54 21.44 -27.79
CA LYS A 490 17.58 21.95 -26.89
C LYS A 490 18.89 21.17 -27.06
N ALA A 491 18.84 19.84 -27.10
CA ALA A 491 20.02 18.99 -27.31
C ALA A 491 20.73 19.29 -28.64
N GLY A 492 19.96 19.52 -29.71
CA GLY A 492 20.52 19.89 -31.02
C GLY A 492 21.19 21.25 -31.01
N ALA A 493 20.55 22.25 -30.40
CA ALA A 493 21.11 23.59 -30.25
C ALA A 493 22.42 23.58 -29.43
N LEU A 494 22.46 22.81 -28.34
CA LEU A 494 23.66 22.67 -27.52
C LEU A 494 24.79 21.92 -28.25
N ARG A 495 24.48 20.99 -29.15
CA ARG A 495 25.47 20.33 -30.01
C ARG A 495 26.11 21.32 -30.99
N GLU A 496 25.32 22.18 -31.61
CA GLU A 496 25.85 23.27 -32.46
C GLU A 496 26.69 24.25 -31.64
N ALA A 497 26.28 24.56 -30.40
CA ALA A 497 27.07 25.38 -29.48
C ALA A 497 28.45 24.78 -29.18
N MET A 498 28.54 23.45 -29.03
CA MET A 498 29.81 22.76 -28.81
C MET A 498 30.80 22.91 -29.98
N LEU A 499 30.30 23.06 -31.21
CA LEU A 499 31.13 23.33 -32.40
C LEU A 499 31.66 24.77 -32.43
N GLN A 500 30.92 25.71 -31.84
CA GLN A 500 31.27 27.13 -31.77
C GLN A 500 32.03 27.51 -30.48
N THR A 501 32.15 26.57 -29.56
CA THR A 501 32.91 26.71 -28.31
C THR A 501 34.37 26.99 -28.60
N ALA A 502 34.95 27.97 -27.90
CA ALA A 502 36.35 28.33 -28.03
C ALA A 502 37.25 27.10 -27.84
N PRO A 503 38.27 26.93 -28.71
CA PRO A 503 39.16 25.77 -28.64
C PRO A 503 39.85 25.59 -27.28
N ASP A 504 40.13 26.70 -26.58
CA ASP A 504 40.77 26.75 -25.26
C ASP A 504 39.79 26.63 -24.07
N ALA A 505 38.49 26.49 -24.31
CA ALA A 505 37.52 26.24 -23.25
C ALA A 505 37.67 24.82 -22.67
N GLU A 506 37.93 24.73 -21.37
CA GLU A 506 38.07 23.47 -20.63
C GLU A 506 36.77 23.04 -19.97
N ILE A 507 35.91 24.00 -19.63
CA ILE A 507 34.67 23.81 -18.87
C ILE A 507 33.51 24.41 -19.65
N ILE A 508 32.40 23.67 -19.72
CA ILE A 508 31.14 24.10 -20.31
C ILE A 508 30.15 24.37 -19.19
N GLY A 509 29.65 25.59 -19.10
CA GLY A 509 28.52 25.95 -18.25
C GLY A 509 27.23 25.94 -19.03
N VAL A 510 26.14 25.48 -18.43
CA VAL A 510 24.80 25.53 -19.06
C VAL A 510 23.83 26.17 -18.09
N ILE A 511 23.13 27.19 -18.56
CA ILE A 511 21.98 27.80 -17.89
C ILE A 511 20.82 27.96 -18.85
N ASP A 512 19.60 27.87 -18.34
CA ASP A 512 18.39 28.15 -19.12
C ASP A 512 18.22 29.67 -19.35
N ALA A 513 17.48 30.03 -20.40
CA ALA A 513 17.30 31.40 -20.86
C ALA A 513 16.63 32.34 -19.84
N ASP A 514 15.96 31.79 -18.83
CA ASP A 514 15.23 32.51 -17.78
C ASP A 514 16.01 32.68 -16.47
N TYR A 515 17.23 32.15 -16.38
CA TYR A 515 18.04 32.14 -15.15
C TYR A 515 18.90 33.40 -14.98
N VAL A 516 18.66 34.12 -13.88
CA VAL A 516 19.59 35.15 -13.39
C VAL A 516 20.59 34.52 -12.44
N VAL A 517 21.88 34.70 -12.68
CA VAL A 517 22.96 34.07 -11.90
C VAL A 517 23.61 35.02 -10.88
N ASP A 518 24.07 34.45 -9.77
CA ASP A 518 24.89 35.10 -8.77
C ASP A 518 26.31 35.34 -9.32
N PRO A 519 26.91 36.53 -9.10
CA PRO A 519 28.25 36.85 -9.58
C PRO A 519 29.35 35.85 -9.18
N ASN A 520 29.21 35.16 -8.05
CA ASN A 520 30.21 34.24 -7.52
C ASN A 520 30.05 32.80 -8.02
N TRP A 521 29.06 32.51 -8.89
CA TRP A 521 28.78 31.15 -9.36
C TRP A 521 30.02 30.41 -9.88
N LEU A 522 30.75 31.01 -10.81
CA LEU A 522 31.97 30.40 -11.37
C LEU A 522 33.11 30.43 -10.36
N MET A 523 33.24 31.52 -9.61
CA MET A 523 34.32 31.71 -8.64
C MET A 523 34.31 30.61 -7.57
N ASP A 524 33.13 30.23 -7.07
CA ASP A 524 33.02 29.21 -6.03
C ASP A 524 33.07 27.76 -6.56
N LEU A 525 32.68 27.51 -7.82
CA LEU A 525 32.51 26.14 -8.33
C LEU A 525 33.59 25.68 -9.30
N VAL A 526 34.16 26.57 -10.12
CA VAL A 526 35.23 26.24 -11.09
C VAL A 526 36.48 25.66 -10.41
N PRO A 527 36.93 26.12 -9.22
CA PRO A 527 38.10 25.52 -8.54
C PRO A 527 37.98 24.02 -8.29
N THR A 528 36.76 23.47 -8.22
CA THR A 528 36.54 22.02 -8.06
C THR A 528 37.15 21.19 -9.20
N PHE A 529 37.29 21.79 -10.40
CA PHE A 529 37.90 21.14 -11.56
C PHE A 529 39.45 21.10 -11.51
N GLU A 530 40.08 21.59 -10.45
CA GLU A 530 41.50 21.31 -10.20
C GLU A 530 41.75 19.81 -9.97
N ASP A 531 40.78 19.06 -9.43
CA ASP A 531 40.79 17.60 -9.49
C ASP A 531 40.50 17.17 -10.94
N PRO A 532 41.49 16.57 -11.66
CA PRO A 532 41.33 16.19 -13.07
C PRO A 532 40.31 15.07 -13.26
N THR A 533 39.84 14.41 -12.20
CA THR A 533 38.81 13.37 -12.26
C THR A 533 37.39 13.91 -12.15
N VAL A 534 37.21 15.20 -11.82
CA VAL A 534 35.90 15.84 -11.75
C VAL A 534 35.40 16.17 -13.16
N GLY A 535 34.26 15.62 -13.50
CA GLY A 535 33.57 15.85 -14.78
C GLY A 535 32.35 16.74 -14.66
N ILE A 536 31.70 16.81 -13.48
CA ILE A 536 30.43 17.53 -13.28
C ILE A 536 30.43 18.26 -11.94
N VAL A 537 29.98 19.52 -11.95
CA VAL A 537 29.61 20.26 -10.74
C VAL A 537 28.21 20.88 -10.96
N GLN A 538 27.25 20.51 -10.11
CA GLN A 538 25.86 20.94 -10.22
C GLN A 538 25.46 21.81 -9.03
N ALA A 539 24.76 22.91 -9.30
CA ALA A 539 24.07 23.72 -8.31
C ALA A 539 22.53 23.52 -8.41
N PRO A 540 21.78 23.76 -7.32
CA PRO A 540 20.32 23.69 -7.29
C PRO A 540 19.66 24.66 -8.26
N GLN A 541 18.42 24.31 -8.63
CA GLN A 541 17.47 25.25 -9.22
C GLN A 541 16.71 25.97 -8.10
N ASP A 542 16.50 27.26 -8.28
CA ASP A 542 15.59 28.06 -7.45
C ASP A 542 14.88 29.09 -8.34
N HIS A 543 13.87 29.76 -7.81
CA HIS A 543 12.95 30.54 -8.62
C HIS A 543 12.64 31.90 -8.01
N ARG A 544 12.72 32.95 -8.82
CA ARG A 544 12.54 34.35 -8.38
C ARG A 544 11.08 34.79 -8.29
N ASP A 545 10.17 34.02 -8.86
CA ASP A 545 8.73 34.26 -8.90
C ASP A 545 7.93 33.39 -7.91
N ALA A 546 8.62 32.71 -6.98
CA ALA A 546 8.00 31.86 -5.96
C ALA A 546 6.99 32.59 -5.06
N ASN A 547 7.10 33.91 -4.91
CA ASN A 547 6.20 34.75 -4.10
C ASN A 547 5.03 35.35 -4.90
N ARG A 548 4.82 34.92 -6.16
CA ARG A 548 3.72 35.42 -7.01
C ARG A 548 2.35 34.96 -6.51
N SER A 549 2.23 33.70 -6.08
CA SER A 549 0.97 33.11 -5.61
C SER A 549 1.23 31.94 -4.66
N LEU A 550 0.17 31.46 -3.97
CA LEU A 550 0.27 30.27 -3.14
C LEU A 550 0.69 29.03 -3.93
N LEU A 551 0.21 28.89 -5.17
CA LEU A 551 0.61 27.80 -6.05
C LEU A 551 2.12 27.86 -6.34
N HIS A 552 2.65 29.03 -6.69
CA HIS A 552 4.09 29.18 -6.97
C HIS A 552 4.94 28.92 -5.71
N GLU A 553 4.48 29.36 -4.54
CA GLU A 553 5.17 29.10 -3.27
C GLU A 553 5.20 27.60 -2.95
N ALA A 554 4.07 26.91 -3.17
CA ALA A 554 3.94 25.47 -2.97
C ALA A 554 4.85 24.68 -3.93
N MET A 555 4.87 25.06 -5.21
CA MET A 555 5.74 24.44 -6.23
C MET A 555 7.22 24.63 -5.91
N ASN A 556 7.67 25.86 -5.59
CA ASN A 556 9.08 26.10 -5.27
C ASN A 556 9.52 25.34 -4.01
N THR A 557 8.66 25.33 -2.99
CA THR A 557 8.95 24.61 -1.74
C THR A 557 9.01 23.10 -1.97
N GLU A 558 8.18 22.56 -2.86
CA GLU A 558 8.23 21.15 -3.25
C GLU A 558 9.52 20.80 -4.00
N TYR A 559 9.94 21.65 -4.94
CA TYR A 559 11.24 21.51 -5.63
C TYR A 559 12.43 21.55 -4.66
N ALA A 560 12.38 22.41 -3.64
CA ALA A 560 13.42 22.49 -2.62
C ALA A 560 13.65 21.13 -1.92
N GLY A 561 12.63 20.30 -1.76
CA GLY A 561 12.79 18.95 -1.22
C GLY A 561 13.75 18.10 -2.04
N PHE A 562 13.67 18.14 -3.37
CA PHE A 562 14.58 17.39 -4.23
C PHE A 562 16.02 17.91 -4.16
N PHE A 563 16.21 19.23 -4.13
CA PHE A 563 17.53 19.87 -4.13
C PHE A 563 18.23 19.84 -2.76
N ASP A 564 17.51 20.06 -1.67
CA ASP A 564 18.10 20.18 -0.33
C ASP A 564 18.18 18.84 0.42
N ILE A 565 17.38 17.85 0.01
CA ILE A 565 17.39 16.50 0.60
C ILE A 565 18.00 15.52 -0.39
N GLY A 566 17.30 15.28 -1.51
CA GLY A 566 17.62 14.20 -2.44
C GLY A 566 19.02 14.34 -3.02
N MET A 567 19.36 15.52 -3.51
CA MET A 567 20.67 15.74 -4.14
C MET A 567 21.84 15.72 -3.19
N VAL A 568 21.65 16.25 -1.99
CA VAL A 568 22.66 16.18 -0.95
C VAL A 568 23.01 14.72 -0.64
N GLN A 569 22.02 13.82 -0.61
CA GLN A 569 22.25 12.39 -0.35
C GLN A 569 22.89 11.65 -1.53
N ARG A 570 22.47 11.97 -2.76
CA ARG A 570 23.07 11.40 -3.96
C ARG A 570 24.53 11.81 -4.14
N ASN A 571 24.87 13.03 -3.74
CA ASN A 571 26.23 13.56 -3.78
C ASN A 571 27.21 12.76 -2.93
N GLU A 572 26.80 12.25 -1.76
CA GLU A 572 27.67 11.43 -0.93
C GLU A 572 28.08 10.11 -1.61
N HIS A 573 27.31 9.65 -2.60
CA HIS A 573 27.54 8.43 -3.37
C HIS A 573 28.03 8.66 -4.81
N ASP A 574 28.36 9.90 -5.19
CA ASP A 574 28.82 10.25 -6.54
C ASP A 574 27.79 10.01 -7.64
N ALA A 575 26.51 10.18 -7.29
CA ALA A 575 25.38 9.76 -8.11
C ALA A 575 24.36 10.87 -8.34
N ILE A 576 24.84 12.12 -8.40
CA ILE A 576 23.98 13.27 -8.66
C ILE A 576 23.36 13.14 -10.06
N VAL A 577 22.22 13.78 -10.23
CA VAL A 577 21.51 13.90 -11.51
C VAL A 577 21.72 15.33 -12.02
N VAL A 578 21.98 15.48 -13.32
CA VAL A 578 22.12 16.80 -13.96
C VAL A 578 20.74 17.28 -14.40
N HIS A 579 20.42 18.56 -14.18
CA HIS A 579 19.08 19.12 -14.44
C HIS A 579 19.04 20.22 -15.50
N GLY A 580 20.06 20.25 -16.37
CA GLY A 580 19.99 21.04 -17.61
C GLY A 580 20.19 22.54 -17.46
N THR A 581 20.35 23.04 -16.24
CA THR A 581 20.74 24.43 -15.91
C THR A 581 21.58 24.42 -14.63
N MET A 582 22.29 25.51 -14.35
CA MET A 582 23.19 25.67 -13.21
C MET A 582 24.21 24.54 -13.08
N CYS A 583 24.68 24.04 -14.22
CA CYS A 583 25.61 22.92 -14.31
C CYS A 583 26.91 23.35 -15.00
N LEU A 584 28.03 22.91 -14.44
CA LEU A 584 29.36 23.01 -15.04
C LEU A 584 29.85 21.60 -15.36
N MET A 585 30.36 21.40 -16.57
CA MET A 585 30.85 20.11 -17.05
C MET A 585 32.22 20.27 -17.69
N ARG A 586 33.14 19.33 -17.42
CA ARG A 586 34.43 19.31 -18.09
C ARG A 586 34.21 18.92 -19.56
N ARG A 587 34.72 19.72 -20.49
CA ARG A 587 34.57 19.49 -21.94
C ARG A 587 35.05 18.10 -22.35
N ALA A 588 36.21 17.68 -21.86
CA ALA A 588 36.76 16.34 -22.15
C ALA A 588 35.83 15.22 -21.69
N ALA A 589 35.17 15.37 -20.53
CA ALA A 589 34.22 14.39 -20.02
C ALA A 589 32.96 14.31 -20.90
N MET A 590 32.45 15.45 -21.37
CA MET A 590 31.32 15.49 -22.31
C MET A 590 31.65 14.83 -23.64
N VAL A 591 32.82 15.12 -24.21
CA VAL A 591 33.26 14.54 -25.48
C VAL A 591 33.44 13.02 -25.35
N GLU A 592 34.10 12.55 -24.28
CA GLU A 592 34.22 11.12 -24.01
C GLU A 592 32.83 10.47 -23.86
N ALA A 593 31.88 11.19 -23.23
CA ALA A 593 30.49 10.78 -23.02
C ALA A 593 29.67 10.60 -24.32
N GLY A 594 30.15 11.14 -25.43
CA GLY A 594 29.45 11.16 -26.72
C GLY A 594 28.68 12.45 -26.99
N ASP A 595 28.92 13.50 -26.21
CA ASP A 595 28.31 14.83 -26.32
C ASP A 595 26.76 14.81 -26.17
N TRP A 596 26.09 15.93 -26.45
CA TRP A 596 24.63 16.08 -26.35
C TRP A 596 23.87 15.10 -27.25
N SER A 597 23.08 14.21 -26.64
CA SER A 597 22.20 13.25 -27.33
C SER A 597 20.75 13.74 -27.40
N SER A 598 20.05 13.41 -28.48
CA SER A 598 18.60 13.68 -28.63
C SER A 598 17.75 12.41 -28.53
N GLU A 599 18.33 11.30 -28.08
CA GLU A 599 17.62 10.01 -27.94
C GLU A 599 16.60 10.01 -26.80
N THR A 600 16.77 10.90 -25.82
CA THR A 600 15.86 11.07 -24.69
C THR A 600 15.43 12.53 -24.59
N ILE A 601 14.24 12.79 -24.06
CA ILE A 601 13.71 14.15 -23.83
C ILE A 601 14.29 14.83 -22.57
N CYS A 602 15.10 14.09 -21.81
CA CYS A 602 15.88 14.56 -20.67
C CYS A 602 17.36 14.36 -21.00
N GLU A 603 17.80 15.04 -22.07
CA GLU A 603 19.15 14.97 -22.64
C GLU A 603 20.25 15.28 -21.61
N ASP A 604 19.93 16.14 -20.65
CA ASP A 604 20.78 16.61 -19.57
C ASP A 604 21.10 15.50 -18.56
N THR A 605 20.06 14.84 -18.05
CA THR A 605 20.18 13.72 -17.12
C THR A 605 20.85 12.53 -17.80
N ASP A 606 20.52 12.28 -19.07
CA ASP A 606 21.12 11.22 -19.90
C ASP A 606 22.62 11.44 -20.10
N LEU A 607 23.04 12.65 -20.48
CA LEU A 607 24.45 13.01 -20.61
C LEU A 607 25.18 12.93 -19.27
N GLY A 608 24.60 13.48 -18.21
CA GLY A 608 25.17 13.42 -16.87
C GLY A 608 25.45 11.98 -16.41
N LEU A 609 24.48 11.08 -16.61
CA LEU A 609 24.67 9.66 -16.33
C LEU A 609 25.77 9.06 -17.21
N SER A 610 25.77 9.36 -18.51
CA SER A 610 26.76 8.86 -19.47
C SER A 610 28.21 9.27 -19.15
N ILE A 611 28.39 10.46 -18.56
CA ILE A 611 29.68 10.94 -18.03
C ILE A 611 30.10 10.10 -16.81
N VAL A 612 29.20 9.90 -15.85
CA VAL A 612 29.48 9.12 -14.63
C VAL A 612 29.74 7.64 -14.97
N GLU A 613 29.07 7.08 -15.99
CA GLU A 613 29.32 5.72 -16.50
C GLU A 613 30.75 5.49 -16.98
N ARG A 614 31.45 6.56 -17.38
CA ARG A 614 32.86 6.55 -17.80
C ARG A 614 33.84 6.78 -16.65
N GLY A 615 33.34 6.92 -15.43
CA GLY A 615 34.14 7.01 -14.20
C GLY A 615 34.52 8.42 -13.80
N TRP A 616 33.93 9.45 -14.44
CA TRP A 616 34.07 10.83 -14.02
C TRP A 616 33.33 11.08 -12.71
N LYS A 617 33.96 11.85 -11.81
CA LYS A 617 33.35 12.27 -10.55
C LYS A 617 32.39 13.42 -10.76
N SER A 618 31.41 13.47 -9.89
CA SER A 618 30.36 14.48 -9.83
C SER A 618 30.31 15.11 -8.44
N HIS A 619 30.08 16.42 -8.39
CA HIS A 619 29.93 17.17 -7.15
C HIS A 619 28.68 18.05 -7.17
N TYR A 620 28.09 18.22 -5.99
CA TYR A 620 26.94 19.07 -5.76
C TYR A 620 27.23 20.10 -4.66
N THR A 621 26.64 21.27 -4.82
CA THR A 621 26.47 22.28 -3.77
C THR A 621 24.98 22.45 -3.51
N ASN A 622 24.56 22.74 -2.28
CA ASN A 622 23.19 23.18 -2.01
C ASN A 622 23.07 24.72 -1.95
N THR A 623 24.14 25.45 -2.28
CA THR A 623 24.11 26.92 -2.39
C THR A 623 23.38 27.33 -3.68
N ARG A 624 22.45 28.28 -3.58
CA ARG A 624 21.76 28.84 -4.75
C ARG A 624 22.66 29.85 -5.44
N TYR A 625 22.90 29.64 -6.74
CA TYR A 625 23.66 30.57 -7.59
C TYR A 625 22.83 31.07 -8.78
N GLY A 626 21.56 30.67 -8.89
CA GLY A 626 20.73 31.09 -10.00
C GLY A 626 19.25 30.95 -9.69
N TRP A 627 18.47 31.86 -10.28
CA TRP A 627 17.02 31.93 -10.09
C TRP A 627 16.30 32.03 -11.43
N GLY A 628 15.55 30.98 -11.78
CA GLY A 628 14.69 30.89 -12.96
C GLY A 628 13.23 31.24 -12.65
N LEU A 629 12.32 30.82 -13.53
CA LEU A 629 10.88 31.01 -13.40
C LEU A 629 10.12 29.68 -13.26
N LEU A 630 9.04 29.70 -12.49
CA LEU A 630 8.16 28.55 -12.33
C LEU A 630 7.17 28.45 -13.50
N PRO A 631 6.57 27.27 -13.74
CA PRO A 631 5.39 27.17 -14.59
C PRO A 631 4.27 28.12 -14.14
N ASP A 632 3.68 28.85 -15.09
CA ASP A 632 2.65 29.87 -14.82
C ASP A 632 1.35 29.29 -14.22
N ASP A 633 1.00 28.07 -14.64
CA ASP A 633 -0.28 27.43 -14.33
C ASP A 633 -0.13 25.94 -14.00
N PHE A 634 -1.16 25.35 -13.41
CA PHE A 634 -1.16 23.96 -12.98
C PHE A 634 -1.06 23.00 -14.18
N ALA A 635 -1.62 23.37 -15.34
CA ALA A 635 -1.50 22.58 -16.56
C ALA A 635 -0.04 22.47 -17.04
N SER A 636 0.69 23.58 -16.99
CA SER A 636 2.11 23.68 -17.34
C SER A 636 2.98 22.94 -16.33
N PHE A 637 2.65 23.03 -15.04
CA PHE A 637 3.29 22.23 -13.99
C PHE A 637 3.14 20.72 -14.26
N LYS A 638 1.91 20.25 -14.55
CA LYS A 638 1.66 18.84 -14.93
C LYS A 638 2.44 18.45 -16.19
N LYS A 639 2.46 19.31 -17.21
CA LYS A 639 3.18 19.04 -18.46
C LYS A 639 4.69 18.91 -18.23
N GLN A 640 5.27 19.75 -17.38
CA GLN A 640 6.69 19.67 -17.01
C GLN A 640 6.99 18.36 -16.27
N ARG A 641 6.17 18.00 -15.28
CA ARG A 641 6.32 16.74 -14.52
C ARG A 641 6.14 15.48 -15.38
N HIS A 642 5.17 15.50 -16.30
CA HIS A 642 4.97 14.41 -17.27
C HIS A 642 6.21 14.21 -18.15
N ARG A 643 6.79 15.30 -18.67
CA ARG A 643 8.01 15.26 -19.49
C ARG A 643 9.17 14.64 -18.73
N TRP A 644 9.39 15.02 -17.47
CA TRP A 644 10.47 14.47 -16.65
C TRP A 644 10.30 12.99 -16.35
N ALA A 645 9.10 12.57 -15.94
CA ALA A 645 8.79 11.17 -15.69
C ALA A 645 8.94 10.30 -16.96
N TYR A 646 8.42 10.77 -18.09
CA TYR A 646 8.54 10.09 -19.37
C TYR A 646 10.00 9.99 -19.83
N GLY A 647 10.78 11.08 -19.71
CA GLY A 647 12.20 11.06 -20.03
C GLY A 647 13.00 10.14 -19.11
N GLY A 648 12.67 10.09 -17.82
CA GLY A 648 13.22 9.11 -16.89
C GLY A 648 12.99 7.67 -17.35
N MET A 649 11.80 7.36 -17.88
CA MET A 649 11.51 6.05 -18.49
C MET A 649 12.33 5.76 -19.74
N GLN A 650 12.61 6.75 -20.58
CA GLN A 650 13.50 6.58 -21.73
C GLN A 650 14.94 6.29 -21.27
N ILE A 651 15.42 7.00 -20.25
CA ILE A 651 16.75 6.79 -19.65
C ILE A 651 16.87 5.38 -19.06
N ILE A 652 15.85 4.90 -18.33
CA ILE A 652 15.80 3.53 -17.83
C ILE A 652 15.95 2.54 -18.99
N LYS A 653 15.15 2.68 -20.05
CA LYS A 653 15.21 1.77 -21.21
C LYS A 653 16.58 1.80 -21.90
N LYS A 654 17.22 2.96 -21.99
CA LYS A 654 18.55 3.14 -22.59
C LYS A 654 19.66 2.52 -21.73
N HIS A 655 19.61 2.68 -20.41
CA HIS A 655 20.73 2.40 -19.51
C HIS A 655 20.55 1.17 -18.58
N TRP A 656 19.39 0.51 -18.52
CA TRP A 656 19.16 -0.55 -17.52
C TRP A 656 20.19 -1.69 -17.55
N ARG A 657 20.66 -2.09 -18.74
CA ARG A 657 21.69 -3.14 -18.88
C ARG A 657 23.04 -2.71 -18.30
N ARG A 658 23.33 -1.41 -18.32
CA ARG A 658 24.56 -0.79 -17.79
C ARG A 658 24.58 -0.72 -16.26
N MET A 659 23.41 -0.86 -15.64
CA MET A 659 23.27 -0.96 -14.17
C MET A 659 23.51 -2.36 -13.62
N LEU A 660 23.58 -3.39 -14.47
CA LEU A 660 23.91 -4.75 -14.04
C LEU A 660 25.37 -4.83 -13.56
N PRO A 661 25.73 -5.76 -12.66
CA PRO A 661 27.09 -5.89 -12.12
C PRO A 661 28.21 -5.91 -13.16
N ASN A 662 27.95 -6.52 -14.33
CA ASN A 662 28.86 -6.65 -15.47
C ASN A 662 28.43 -5.81 -16.69
N GLY A 663 27.72 -4.71 -16.48
CA GLY A 663 27.12 -3.88 -17.55
C GLY A 663 28.09 -3.06 -18.40
N GLY A 664 29.41 -3.31 -18.33
CA GLY A 664 30.43 -2.62 -19.14
C GLY A 664 30.70 -1.16 -18.75
N THR A 665 30.31 -0.72 -17.55
CA THR A 665 30.50 0.66 -17.06
C THR A 665 31.48 0.72 -15.89
N ARG A 666 32.01 1.92 -15.61
CA ARG A 666 32.85 2.21 -14.43
C ARG A 666 32.04 2.62 -13.19
N LEU A 667 30.71 2.43 -13.22
CA LEU A 667 29.85 2.73 -12.09
C LEU A 667 30.18 1.84 -10.89
N THR A 668 30.32 2.46 -9.73
CA THR A 668 30.43 1.76 -8.45
C THR A 668 29.09 1.12 -8.05
N PRO A 669 29.09 0.09 -7.17
CA PRO A 669 27.84 -0.48 -6.65
C PRO A 669 26.94 0.55 -5.96
N ALA A 670 27.52 1.56 -5.29
CA ALA A 670 26.78 2.63 -4.66
C ALA A 670 26.06 3.51 -5.70
N GLN A 671 26.76 3.92 -6.78
CA GLN A 671 26.16 4.69 -7.86
C GLN A 671 25.02 3.93 -8.55
N ARG A 672 25.25 2.66 -8.90
CA ARG A 672 24.21 1.80 -9.51
C ARG A 672 22.96 1.74 -8.65
N ARG A 673 23.13 1.60 -7.34
CA ARG A 673 22.03 1.61 -6.38
C ARG A 673 21.28 2.93 -6.40
N GLU A 674 21.96 4.06 -6.27
CA GLU A 674 21.29 5.38 -6.23
C GLU A 674 20.51 5.69 -7.52
N PHE A 675 21.06 5.36 -8.70
CA PHE A 675 20.34 5.50 -9.97
C PHE A 675 19.15 4.53 -10.06
N SER A 676 19.35 3.26 -9.73
CA SER A 676 18.28 2.24 -9.78
C SER A 676 17.13 2.56 -8.82
N ILE A 677 17.41 3.02 -7.60
CA ILE A 677 16.37 3.39 -6.63
C ILE A 677 15.62 4.64 -7.08
N GLY A 678 16.33 5.62 -7.65
CA GLY A 678 15.70 6.77 -8.28
C GLY A 678 14.67 6.32 -9.32
N TRP A 679 15.03 5.38 -10.19
CA TRP A 679 14.14 4.81 -11.20
C TRP A 679 12.96 4.03 -10.62
N VAL A 680 13.21 3.21 -9.60
CA VAL A 680 12.14 2.45 -8.90
C VAL A 680 11.16 3.40 -8.21
N SER A 681 11.57 4.59 -7.77
CA SER A 681 10.65 5.56 -7.16
C SER A 681 9.61 6.09 -8.16
N TRP A 682 10.02 6.36 -9.41
CA TRP A 682 9.12 6.75 -10.51
C TRP A 682 8.19 5.60 -10.93
N LEU A 683 8.75 4.39 -11.10
CA LEU A 683 8.03 3.18 -11.53
C LEU A 683 7.12 2.58 -10.46
N GLY A 684 7.51 2.71 -9.20
CA GLY A 684 6.94 2.00 -8.07
C GLY A 684 5.88 2.83 -7.35
N SER A 685 6.30 3.70 -6.43
CA SER A 685 5.36 4.28 -5.46
C SER A 685 4.26 5.14 -6.07
N GLU A 686 4.57 5.92 -7.09
CA GLU A 686 3.60 6.85 -7.70
C GLU A 686 2.71 6.13 -8.72
N SER A 687 3.29 5.25 -9.54
CA SER A 687 2.57 4.53 -10.60
C SER A 687 1.76 3.35 -10.08
N ILE A 688 2.32 2.53 -9.19
CA ILE A 688 1.61 1.39 -8.59
C ILE A 688 0.51 1.92 -7.65
N GLY A 689 0.78 2.97 -6.87
CA GLY A 689 -0.22 3.59 -6.00
C GLY A 689 -1.45 4.06 -6.78
N ALA A 690 -1.26 4.76 -7.90
CA ALA A 690 -2.34 5.18 -8.77
C ALA A 690 -3.11 4.00 -9.40
N LEU A 691 -2.39 2.95 -9.84
CA LEU A 691 -3.01 1.73 -10.38
C LEU A 691 -3.88 1.03 -9.32
N VAL A 692 -3.35 0.86 -8.11
CA VAL A 692 -4.07 0.23 -6.98
C VAL A 692 -5.30 1.06 -6.62
N ALA A 693 -5.22 2.38 -6.65
CA ALA A 693 -6.36 3.25 -6.40
C ALA A 693 -7.48 3.05 -7.44
N VAL A 694 -7.13 2.99 -8.74
CA VAL A 694 -8.12 2.70 -9.80
C VAL A 694 -8.71 1.30 -9.65
N LEU A 695 -7.90 0.27 -9.38
CA LEU A 695 -8.39 -1.08 -9.15
C LEU A 695 -9.30 -1.17 -7.92
N SER A 696 -8.96 -0.48 -6.84
CA SER A 696 -9.76 -0.44 -5.61
C SER A 696 -11.10 0.24 -5.84
N LEU A 697 -11.13 1.32 -6.62
CA LEU A 697 -12.37 2.00 -7.04
C LEU A 697 -13.28 1.07 -7.86
N LEU A 698 -12.69 0.29 -8.78
CA LEU A 698 -13.44 -0.70 -9.58
C LEU A 698 -13.94 -1.89 -8.75
N TRP A 699 -13.27 -2.19 -7.64
CA TRP A 699 -13.60 -3.32 -6.75
C TRP A 699 -14.78 -3.01 -5.83
N VAL A 700 -14.94 -1.77 -5.36
CA VAL A 700 -15.98 -1.39 -4.37
C VAL A 700 -17.40 -1.77 -4.80
N PRO A 701 -17.85 -1.56 -6.05
CA PRO A 701 -19.19 -2.00 -6.46
C PRO A 701 -19.42 -3.50 -6.26
N PHE A 702 -18.40 -4.34 -6.45
CA PHE A 702 -18.50 -5.78 -6.21
C PHE A 702 -18.60 -6.09 -4.71
N VAL A 703 -17.82 -5.40 -3.88
CA VAL A 703 -17.91 -5.51 -2.40
C VAL A 703 -19.31 -5.13 -1.92
N LEU A 704 -19.86 -4.02 -2.40
CA LEU A 704 -21.19 -3.54 -2.01
C LEU A 704 -22.32 -4.44 -2.52
N ALA A 705 -22.22 -4.96 -3.75
CA ALA A 705 -23.29 -5.74 -4.37
C ALA A 705 -23.35 -7.20 -3.88
N PHE A 706 -22.20 -7.82 -3.63
CA PHE A 706 -22.10 -9.26 -3.37
C PHE A 706 -21.59 -9.57 -1.95
N GLY A 707 -21.33 -8.56 -1.11
CA GLY A 707 -20.74 -8.77 0.21
C GLY A 707 -19.37 -9.45 0.16
N ILE A 708 -18.66 -9.34 -0.98
CA ILE A 708 -17.39 -10.04 -1.21
C ILE A 708 -16.36 -9.59 -0.17
N ALA A 709 -15.53 -10.55 0.26
CA ALA A 709 -14.46 -10.34 1.21
C ALA A 709 -13.48 -9.23 0.75
N VAL A 710 -13.47 -8.12 1.50
CA VAL A 710 -12.43 -7.09 1.46
C VAL A 710 -11.06 -7.67 1.83
N PRO A 711 -9.93 -7.03 1.52
CA PRO A 711 -8.62 -7.55 1.92
C PRO A 711 -8.49 -7.64 3.46
N GLN A 712 -7.93 -8.73 3.95
CA GLN A 712 -7.80 -9.01 5.39
C GLN A 712 -6.87 -8.00 6.09
N HIS A 713 -7.08 -7.78 7.39
CA HIS A 713 -6.33 -6.79 8.17
C HIS A 713 -4.80 -7.01 8.11
N ILE A 714 -4.34 -8.25 8.03
CA ILE A 714 -2.93 -8.61 7.91
C ILE A 714 -2.26 -8.11 6.61
N LEU A 715 -3.09 -7.83 5.59
CA LEU A 715 -2.66 -7.28 4.29
C LEU A 715 -2.90 -5.77 4.21
N THR A 716 -3.92 -5.22 4.89
CA THR A 716 -4.25 -3.78 4.83
C THR A 716 -3.47 -2.93 5.82
N MET A 717 -3.28 -3.39 7.06
CA MET A 717 -2.51 -2.67 8.09
C MET A 717 -1.11 -2.22 7.64
N PRO A 718 -0.32 -3.03 6.91
CA PRO A 718 0.98 -2.62 6.40
C PRO A 718 0.91 -1.50 5.35
N ILE A 719 -0.16 -1.45 4.55
CA ILE A 719 -0.40 -0.37 3.60
C ILE A 719 -0.63 0.94 4.38
N LEU A 720 -1.43 0.89 5.44
CA LEU A 720 -1.68 2.03 6.33
C LEU A 720 -0.42 2.46 7.07
N PHE A 721 0.37 1.50 7.56
CA PHE A 721 1.66 1.76 8.21
C PHE A 721 2.65 2.41 7.24
N CYS A 722 2.71 1.91 6.00
CA CYS A 722 3.54 2.49 4.96
C CYS A 722 3.15 3.95 4.69
N PHE A 723 1.85 4.27 4.59
CA PHE A 723 1.39 5.66 4.51
C PHE A 723 1.88 6.51 5.69
N GLY A 724 1.77 6.00 6.93
CA GLY A 724 2.31 6.67 8.12
C GLY A 724 3.82 6.94 8.04
N ILE A 725 4.60 5.97 7.55
CA ILE A 725 6.04 6.12 7.33
C ILE A 725 6.33 7.17 6.25
N TYR A 726 5.56 7.24 5.17
CA TYR A 726 5.70 8.27 4.15
C TYR A 726 5.44 9.67 4.70
N LEU A 727 4.40 9.82 5.52
CA LEU A 727 4.09 11.10 6.16
C LEU A 727 5.20 11.51 7.14
N LEU A 728 5.66 10.58 7.97
CA LEU A 728 6.78 10.80 8.89
C LEU A 728 8.06 11.16 8.13
N HIS A 729 8.38 10.43 7.07
CA HIS A 729 9.54 10.66 6.21
C HIS A 729 9.47 12.07 5.62
N PHE A 730 8.37 12.45 4.97
CA PHE A 730 8.22 13.77 4.37
C PHE A 730 8.39 14.88 5.41
N ILE A 731 7.64 14.81 6.52
CA ILE A 731 7.66 15.84 7.57
C ILE A 731 9.06 15.94 8.18
N ALA A 732 9.67 14.82 8.57
CA ALA A 732 10.96 14.83 9.24
C ALA A 732 12.06 15.38 8.32
N LEU A 733 12.10 14.96 7.05
CA LEU A 733 13.15 15.41 6.14
C LEU A 733 13.02 16.89 5.78
N TYR A 734 11.80 17.37 5.54
CA TYR A 734 11.57 18.81 5.31
C TYR A 734 11.99 19.64 6.52
N ARG A 735 11.64 19.21 7.74
CA ARG A 735 12.04 19.91 8.98
C ARG A 735 13.55 19.91 9.22
N LEU A 736 14.26 18.86 8.78
CA LEU A 736 15.69 18.72 9.01
C LEU A 736 16.56 19.41 7.94
N ARG A 737 16.06 19.58 6.71
CA ARG A 737 16.89 19.96 5.56
C ARG A 737 16.38 21.11 4.72
N VAL A 738 15.07 21.38 4.73
CA VAL A 738 14.49 22.43 3.89
C VAL A 738 14.23 23.66 4.76
N ALA A 739 14.76 24.81 4.35
CA ALA A 739 14.51 26.07 5.04
C ALA A 739 13.08 26.56 4.76
N THR A 740 12.11 26.06 5.52
CA THR A 740 10.68 26.33 5.29
C THR A 740 9.86 26.42 6.58
N THR A 741 8.62 26.90 6.45
CA THR A 741 7.64 26.96 7.56
C THR A 741 6.70 25.76 7.50
N PRO A 742 6.00 25.40 8.61
CA PRO A 742 5.06 24.28 8.60
C PRO A 742 3.93 24.42 7.56
N VAL A 743 3.48 25.65 7.30
CA VAL A 743 2.42 25.94 6.30
C VAL A 743 2.94 25.73 4.88
N ARG A 744 4.13 26.24 4.57
CA ARG A 744 4.78 26.04 3.27
C ARG A 744 5.11 24.57 3.01
N MET A 745 5.53 23.84 4.04
CA MET A 745 5.74 22.39 3.97
C MET A 745 4.43 21.66 3.65
N LEU A 746 3.29 22.07 4.22
CA LEU A 746 1.99 21.50 3.85
C LEU A 746 1.65 21.81 2.38
N GLY A 747 1.90 23.04 1.93
CA GLY A 747 1.76 23.42 0.53
C GLY A 747 2.60 22.53 -0.41
N ALA A 748 3.86 22.28 -0.04
CA ALA A 748 4.74 21.37 -0.77
C ALA A 748 4.22 19.93 -0.80
N ALA A 749 3.67 19.43 0.31
CA ALA A 749 3.06 18.11 0.35
C ALA A 749 1.86 18.01 -0.61
N PHE A 750 1.00 19.03 -0.64
CA PHE A 750 -0.12 19.12 -1.57
C PHE A 750 0.36 19.18 -3.04
N ALA A 751 1.37 19.99 -3.34
CA ALA A 751 1.95 20.09 -4.68
C ALA A 751 2.56 18.76 -5.16
N ALA A 752 3.30 18.07 -4.29
CA ALA A 752 3.88 16.76 -4.59
C ALA A 752 2.80 15.71 -4.84
N MET A 753 1.77 15.66 -4.00
CA MET A 753 0.64 14.74 -4.13
C MET A 753 -0.16 14.99 -5.41
N ALA A 754 -0.38 16.26 -5.77
CA ALA A 754 -1.19 16.67 -6.92
C ALA A 754 -0.67 16.19 -8.28
N VAL A 755 0.62 15.84 -8.39
CA VAL A 755 1.23 15.41 -9.65
C VAL A 755 1.47 13.89 -9.73
N GLN A 756 1.16 13.11 -8.69
CA GLN A 756 1.40 11.66 -8.67
C GLN A 756 0.67 10.93 -9.80
N PHE A 757 -0.59 11.25 -10.06
CA PHE A 757 -1.32 10.65 -11.19
C PHE A 757 -0.74 11.07 -12.54
N THR A 758 -0.18 12.29 -12.63
CA THR A 758 0.50 12.76 -13.85
C THR A 758 1.76 11.95 -14.12
N VAL A 759 2.52 11.61 -13.07
CA VAL A 759 3.69 10.73 -13.17
C VAL A 759 3.27 9.31 -13.55
N ALA A 760 2.25 8.75 -12.91
CA ALA A 760 1.71 7.44 -13.24
C ALA A 760 1.30 7.35 -14.72
N LYS A 761 0.63 8.38 -15.21
CA LYS A 761 0.25 8.51 -16.63
C LYS A 761 1.47 8.58 -17.53
N ALA A 762 2.52 9.32 -17.17
CA ALA A 762 3.74 9.41 -17.96
C ALA A 762 4.45 8.04 -18.08
N VAL A 763 4.48 7.26 -16.99
CA VAL A 763 5.00 5.89 -17.00
C VAL A 763 4.17 5.00 -17.93
N TYR A 764 2.84 5.05 -17.84
CA TYR A 764 1.95 4.32 -18.75
C TYR A 764 2.16 4.73 -20.23
N ASP A 765 2.19 6.03 -20.51
CA ASP A 765 2.42 6.58 -21.84
C ASP A 765 3.78 6.15 -22.41
N SER A 766 4.79 5.94 -21.56
CA SER A 766 6.11 5.43 -21.99
C SER A 766 6.05 4.01 -22.53
N PHE A 767 5.11 3.16 -22.08
CA PHE A 767 4.91 1.83 -22.65
C PHE A 767 4.10 1.87 -23.95
N ARG A 768 3.21 2.86 -24.08
CA ARG A 768 2.34 3.02 -25.25
C ARG A 768 3.02 3.71 -26.44
N TYR A 769 3.82 4.74 -26.19
CA TYR A 769 4.41 5.60 -27.22
C TYR A 769 5.93 5.51 -27.23
N LYS A 770 6.52 5.42 -28.43
CA LYS A 770 7.99 5.49 -28.61
C LYS A 770 8.53 6.92 -28.51
N ASP A 771 7.81 7.89 -29.09
CA ASP A 771 8.11 9.32 -28.99
C ASP A 771 6.85 10.12 -28.60
N LEU A 772 7.01 11.04 -27.64
CA LEU A 772 5.97 11.95 -27.17
C LEU A 772 5.34 12.80 -28.28
N ALA A 773 6.08 13.10 -29.35
CA ALA A 773 5.60 13.88 -30.48
C ALA A 773 4.37 13.23 -31.18
N PHE A 774 4.17 11.91 -31.04
CA PHE A 774 3.02 11.19 -31.61
C PHE A 774 1.83 11.06 -30.65
N ALA A 775 1.94 11.55 -29.41
CA ALA A 775 0.83 11.60 -28.47
C ALA A 775 -0.18 12.69 -28.89
N ARG A 776 -1.01 12.41 -29.88
CA ARG A 776 -2.11 13.32 -30.28
C ARG A 776 -3.19 13.29 -29.20
N THR A 777 -3.53 14.45 -28.64
CA THR A 777 -4.75 14.62 -27.85
C THR A 777 -5.97 14.27 -28.69
N ALA A 778 -6.86 13.42 -28.17
CA ALA A 778 -8.12 13.10 -28.81
C ALA A 778 -8.91 14.39 -29.06
N LYS A 779 -9.22 14.68 -30.32
CA LYS A 779 -10.09 15.81 -30.70
C LYS A 779 -11.54 15.31 -30.67
N GLY A 780 -12.43 16.03 -29.98
CA GLY A 780 -13.87 15.85 -30.12
C GLY A 780 -14.61 15.04 -29.04
N SER A 781 -14.24 15.15 -27.77
CA SER A 781 -15.06 14.64 -26.65
C SER A 781 -15.34 15.75 -25.65
N TRP A 782 -16.58 15.84 -25.14
CA TRP A 782 -16.97 16.81 -24.12
C TRP A 782 -16.11 16.71 -22.85
N LEU A 783 -15.66 15.50 -22.49
CA LEU A 783 -14.71 15.27 -21.38
C LEU A 783 -13.35 15.90 -21.67
N ALA A 784 -12.92 15.90 -22.93
CA ALA A 784 -11.66 16.51 -23.35
C ALA A 784 -11.75 18.05 -23.42
N ASP A 785 -12.95 18.61 -23.67
CA ASP A 785 -13.19 20.05 -23.52
C ASP A 785 -13.23 20.46 -22.04
N ALA A 786 -13.95 19.70 -21.20
CA ALA A 786 -14.02 19.96 -19.76
C ALA A 786 -12.66 19.80 -19.06
N ALA A 787 -11.87 18.78 -19.41
CA ALA A 787 -10.51 18.60 -18.88
C ALA A 787 -9.52 19.67 -19.37
N ARG A 788 -9.81 20.36 -20.49
CA ARG A 788 -9.05 21.55 -20.90
C ARG A 788 -9.39 22.77 -20.04
N ALA A 789 -10.65 22.91 -19.61
CA ALA A 789 -11.07 23.97 -18.71
C ALA A 789 -10.63 23.73 -17.25
N PHE A 790 -10.61 22.46 -16.82
CA PHE A 790 -10.15 22.05 -15.49
C PHE A 790 -9.13 20.91 -15.62
N PRO A 791 -7.82 21.22 -15.63
CA PRO A 791 -6.75 20.24 -15.86
C PRO A 791 -6.75 19.06 -14.89
N ALA A 792 -7.36 19.20 -13.71
CA ALA A 792 -7.46 18.18 -12.66
C ALA A 792 -8.75 17.34 -12.71
N LEU A 793 -9.56 17.45 -13.77
CA LEU A 793 -10.86 16.77 -13.85
C LEU A 793 -10.77 15.24 -13.68
N PRO A 794 -9.86 14.52 -14.37
CA PRO A 794 -9.73 13.07 -14.18
C PRO A 794 -9.40 12.71 -12.74
N GLU A 795 -8.51 13.46 -12.11
CA GLU A 795 -8.15 13.28 -10.71
C GLU A 795 -9.34 13.57 -9.79
N ALA A 796 -10.10 14.65 -10.02
CA ALA A 796 -11.29 14.96 -9.23
C ALA A 796 -12.35 13.84 -9.28
N ILE A 797 -12.56 13.22 -10.45
CA ILE A 797 -13.48 12.09 -10.61
C ILE A 797 -13.00 10.89 -9.80
N ILE A 798 -11.73 10.49 -9.95
CA ILE A 798 -11.17 9.33 -9.26
C ILE A 798 -11.13 9.56 -7.74
N GLY A 799 -10.62 10.71 -7.31
CA GLY A 799 -10.51 11.07 -5.90
C GLY A 799 -11.87 11.15 -5.20
N SER A 800 -12.85 11.78 -5.84
CA SER A 800 -14.22 11.83 -5.29
C SER A 800 -14.87 10.45 -5.29
N GLY A 801 -14.68 9.64 -6.34
CA GLY A 801 -15.18 8.27 -6.39
C GLY A 801 -14.62 7.40 -5.27
N LEU A 802 -13.31 7.50 -4.99
CA LEU A 802 -12.66 6.80 -3.88
C LEU A 802 -13.17 7.24 -2.52
N MET A 803 -13.31 8.56 -2.30
CA MET A 803 -13.83 9.10 -1.05
C MET A 803 -15.30 8.69 -0.83
N LEU A 804 -16.14 8.78 -1.86
CA LEU A 804 -17.53 8.31 -1.80
C LEU A 804 -17.60 6.81 -1.55
N SER A 805 -16.70 6.03 -2.14
CA SER A 805 -16.57 4.58 -1.90
C SER A 805 -16.21 4.28 -0.45
N ALA A 806 -15.26 5.02 0.12
CA ALA A 806 -14.88 4.91 1.54
C ALA A 806 -16.08 5.21 2.46
N ILE A 807 -16.80 6.29 2.20
CA ILE A 807 -18.01 6.68 2.95
C ILE A 807 -19.10 5.62 2.79
N ALA A 808 -19.37 5.15 1.58
CA ALA A 808 -20.37 4.13 1.30
C ALA A 808 -20.08 2.82 2.03
N LEU A 809 -18.84 2.33 1.99
CA LEU A 809 -18.43 1.14 2.74
C LEU A 809 -18.63 1.33 4.25
N ARG A 810 -18.23 2.48 4.80
CA ARG A 810 -18.43 2.78 6.23
C ARG A 810 -19.92 2.85 6.61
N MET A 811 -20.76 3.45 5.78
CA MET A 811 -22.20 3.56 6.01
C MET A 811 -22.94 2.23 5.84
N THR A 812 -22.40 1.30 5.05
CA THR A 812 -22.97 -0.03 4.81
C THR A 812 -22.37 -1.11 5.71
N ASN A 813 -21.43 -0.76 6.59
CA ASN A 813 -20.83 -1.67 7.57
C ASN A 813 -21.73 -1.86 8.80
N TRP A 814 -22.91 -2.46 8.60
CA TRP A 814 -23.93 -2.64 9.64
C TRP A 814 -23.48 -3.53 10.82
N HIS A 815 -22.50 -4.40 10.59
CA HIS A 815 -21.99 -5.37 11.57
C HIS A 815 -20.62 -5.01 12.14
N ALA A 816 -20.20 -3.74 12.03
CA ALA A 816 -18.92 -3.25 12.55
C ALA A 816 -17.70 -4.16 12.19
N VAL A 817 -17.67 -4.67 10.96
CA VAL A 817 -16.59 -5.53 10.46
C VAL A 817 -15.31 -4.72 10.34
N VAL A 818 -14.25 -5.13 11.03
CA VAL A 818 -12.99 -4.39 11.12
C VAL A 818 -12.33 -4.24 9.75
N GLU A 819 -12.32 -5.30 8.93
CA GLU A 819 -11.70 -5.28 7.61
C GLU A 819 -12.36 -4.27 6.66
N ILE A 820 -13.69 -4.08 6.76
CA ILE A 820 -14.41 -3.10 5.93
C ILE A 820 -13.97 -1.69 6.32
N ASP A 821 -13.83 -1.41 7.61
CA ASP A 821 -13.36 -0.11 8.11
C ASP A 821 -11.91 0.18 7.71
N LEU A 822 -11.03 -0.82 7.80
CA LEU A 822 -9.64 -0.69 7.36
C LEU A 822 -9.54 -0.45 5.84
N PHE A 823 -10.35 -1.16 5.05
CA PHE A 823 -10.38 -0.96 3.61
C PHE A 823 -10.96 0.41 3.25
N ALA A 824 -12.04 0.86 3.91
CA ALA A 824 -12.57 2.20 3.75
C ALA A 824 -11.53 3.29 4.09
N PHE A 825 -10.77 3.10 5.17
CA PHE A 825 -9.68 4.03 5.52
C PHE A 825 -8.55 4.02 4.50
N ALA A 826 -8.19 2.84 3.96
CA ALA A 826 -7.22 2.74 2.87
C ALA A 826 -7.69 3.48 1.60
N LEU A 827 -8.97 3.37 1.22
CA LEU A 827 -9.55 4.13 0.10
C LEU A 827 -9.51 5.65 0.34
N ALA A 828 -9.80 6.09 1.57
CA ALA A 828 -9.71 7.49 1.93
C ALA A 828 -8.27 8.02 1.76
N ILE A 829 -7.27 7.26 2.19
CA ILE A 829 -5.84 7.61 1.98
C ILE A 829 -5.50 7.62 0.48
N GLN A 830 -5.92 6.61 -0.27
CA GLN A 830 -5.68 6.53 -1.72
C GLN A 830 -6.32 7.69 -2.48
N SER A 831 -7.39 8.30 -1.96
CA SER A 831 -8.02 9.47 -2.58
C SER A 831 -7.20 10.76 -2.47
N LEU A 832 -6.30 10.87 -1.46
CA LEU A 832 -5.63 12.13 -1.13
C LEU A 832 -4.81 12.73 -2.29
N PRO A 833 -4.01 11.97 -3.07
CA PRO A 833 -3.26 12.53 -4.20
C PRO A 833 -4.16 13.14 -5.28
N PHE A 834 -5.28 12.47 -5.55
CA PHE A 834 -6.25 12.89 -6.55
C PHE A 834 -7.03 14.12 -6.08
N LEU A 835 -7.44 14.15 -4.81
CA LEU A 835 -8.10 15.31 -4.21
C LEU A 835 -7.15 16.50 -4.05
N ALA A 836 -5.87 16.27 -3.81
CA ALA A 836 -4.86 17.33 -3.81
C ALA A 836 -4.72 17.98 -5.20
N ALA A 837 -4.73 17.18 -6.28
CA ALA A 837 -4.74 17.69 -7.65
C ALA A 837 -5.98 18.54 -7.94
N ALA A 838 -7.16 18.06 -7.53
CA ALA A 838 -8.42 18.80 -7.67
C ALA A 838 -8.39 20.10 -6.86
N GLY A 839 -7.87 20.06 -5.63
CA GLY A 839 -7.72 21.21 -4.74
C GLY A 839 -6.80 22.27 -5.31
N ILE A 840 -5.66 21.90 -5.91
CA ILE A 840 -4.76 22.84 -6.57
C ILE A 840 -5.40 23.44 -7.82
N GLY A 841 -6.03 22.63 -8.67
CA GLY A 841 -6.73 23.14 -9.85
C GLY A 841 -7.85 24.12 -9.49
N TRP A 842 -8.55 23.90 -8.37
CA TRP A 842 -9.56 24.83 -7.86
C TRP A 842 -8.92 26.09 -7.26
N LEU A 843 -7.84 25.94 -6.48
CA LEU A 843 -7.13 27.04 -5.85
C LEU A 843 -6.62 28.02 -6.91
N GLU A 844 -6.08 27.52 -8.01
CA GLU A 844 -5.55 28.32 -9.13
C GLU A 844 -6.55 29.35 -9.64
N GLY A 845 -7.80 28.93 -9.89
CA GLY A 845 -8.87 29.81 -10.37
C GLY A 845 -9.54 30.66 -9.28
N SER A 846 -9.14 30.48 -8.01
CA SER A 846 -9.74 31.14 -6.86
C SER A 846 -8.98 32.42 -6.47
N PRO A 847 -9.66 33.48 -5.97
CA PRO A 847 -9.00 34.62 -5.36
C PRO A 847 -8.06 34.25 -4.20
N LEU A 848 -8.25 33.08 -3.60
CA LEU A 848 -7.39 32.56 -2.53
C LEU A 848 -5.96 32.25 -2.99
N ASN A 849 -5.69 32.10 -4.30
CA ASN A 849 -4.33 31.91 -4.79
C ASN A 849 -3.44 33.16 -4.57
N ALA A 850 -4.06 34.35 -4.47
CA ALA A 850 -3.36 35.61 -4.38
C ALA A 850 -3.03 35.98 -2.91
N PHE A 851 -1.76 36.27 -2.62
CA PHE A 851 -1.33 36.74 -1.30
C PHE A 851 -2.09 37.97 -0.76
N PRO A 852 -2.45 38.98 -1.59
CA PRO A 852 -3.25 40.12 -1.13
C PRO A 852 -4.59 39.73 -0.50
N THR A 853 -5.23 38.65 -0.98
CA THR A 853 -6.49 38.14 -0.42
C THR A 853 -6.29 37.72 1.04
N TRP A 854 -5.22 36.99 1.34
CA TRP A 854 -4.88 36.57 2.71
C TRP A 854 -4.47 37.73 3.61
N ALA A 855 -3.74 38.71 3.08
CA ALA A 855 -3.42 39.93 3.82
C ALA A 855 -4.71 40.66 4.24
N SER A 856 -5.68 40.78 3.32
CA SER A 856 -6.97 41.41 3.61
C SER A 856 -7.80 40.63 4.63
N LEU A 857 -7.83 39.29 4.54
CA LEU A 857 -8.54 38.42 5.48
C LEU A 857 -7.92 38.49 6.87
N ARG A 858 -6.58 38.47 6.96
CA ARG A 858 -5.86 38.62 8.23
C ARG A 858 -6.12 40.00 8.86
N ALA A 859 -6.10 41.07 8.07
CA ALA A 859 -6.41 42.41 8.55
C ALA A 859 -7.85 42.50 9.11
N ARG A 860 -8.83 41.90 8.40
CA ARG A 860 -10.23 41.81 8.87
C ARG A 860 -10.36 40.97 10.15
N ALA A 861 -9.68 39.83 10.21
CA ALA A 861 -9.69 38.96 11.40
C ALA A 861 -9.05 39.65 12.61
N LEU A 862 -7.92 40.35 12.42
CA LEU A 862 -7.27 41.14 13.47
C LEU A 862 -8.15 42.32 13.92
N ALA A 863 -8.91 42.94 13.02
CA ALA A 863 -9.87 44.00 13.35
C ALA A 863 -11.08 43.50 14.18
N LEU A 864 -11.38 42.20 14.13
CA LEU A 864 -12.46 41.57 14.89
C LEU A 864 -12.03 41.08 16.29
N LEU A 865 -10.72 41.09 16.60
CA LEU A 865 -10.22 40.71 17.92
C LEU A 865 -10.31 41.90 18.89
N PRO A 866 -11.05 41.81 20.00
CA PRO A 866 -11.11 42.89 20.98
C PRO A 866 -9.77 43.04 21.69
N GLY A 867 -9.14 44.20 21.52
CA GLY A 867 -7.99 44.62 22.33
C GLY A 867 -6.60 44.37 21.74
N ARG A 868 -6.27 44.97 20.59
CA ARG A 868 -4.86 45.29 20.23
C ARG A 868 -4.71 46.37 19.14
N ALA A 869 -5.55 47.40 19.20
CA ALA A 869 -5.48 48.56 18.30
C ALA A 869 -4.28 49.52 18.57
N ALA A 870 -3.26 49.12 19.35
CA ALA A 870 -2.22 50.04 19.82
C ALA A 870 -0.76 49.64 19.48
N GLN A 871 -0.52 48.72 18.54
CA GLN A 871 0.86 48.37 18.12
C GLN A 871 1.07 48.31 16.60
N ALA A 872 0.15 48.84 15.79
CA ALA A 872 0.26 48.81 14.33
C ALA A 872 1.07 49.97 13.71
N GLU A 873 1.68 50.85 14.52
CA GLU A 873 2.61 51.88 14.05
C GLU A 873 4.02 51.64 14.61
N ALA A 874 4.72 50.67 14.03
CA ALA A 874 6.18 50.63 14.02
C ALA A 874 6.61 49.69 12.89
N ILE A 875 6.76 50.24 11.68
CA ILE A 875 7.50 49.58 10.60
C ILE A 875 8.99 49.82 10.91
N PRO A 876 9.82 48.80 11.17
CA PRO A 876 11.26 48.96 11.09
C PRO A 876 11.65 48.82 9.62
N GLU A 877 12.06 49.94 9.05
CA GLU A 877 12.81 50.02 7.81
C GLU A 877 14.16 49.31 8.00
N LYS A 878 14.26 48.04 7.58
CA LYS A 878 15.50 47.34 7.23
C LYS A 878 15.17 45.91 6.78
N VAL A 879 15.16 45.69 5.46
CA VAL A 879 16.00 44.72 4.71
C VAL A 879 15.75 45.02 3.22
N ARG A 880 16.54 45.95 2.67
CA ARG A 880 17.01 45.86 1.28
C ARG A 880 18.47 45.41 1.38
N SER A 881 18.71 44.14 1.11
CA SER A 881 19.98 43.58 0.63
C SER A 881 19.74 42.11 0.34
#